data_AF-A0A8H7NDE9-F1
#
_entry.id   AF-A0A8H7NDE9-F1
#
_cell.length_a   1.000
_cell.length_b   1.000
_cell.length_c   1.000
_cell.angle_alpha   90.00
_cell.angle_beta   90.00
_cell.angle_gamma   90.00
#
_symmetry.space_group_name_H-M   'P 1'
#
loop_
_entity.id
_entity.type
_entity.pdbx_description
1 polymer ?
#
loop_
_entity_poly.entity_id
_entity_poly.type
_entity_poly.pdbx_seq_one_letter_code
_entity_poly.pdbx_strand_id
1 'polypeptide(L)'
;MQATFDGNLGKQSQSLIARLISSKMPGGFNITSTRKYLESRWGLASGRQDGALLLALTMEPPARLGSEGDAKAFLDGVVQKYAANAGVNLSSAAETGSSGGSGGGMMMDPAAIDALTKDQRALFKQQLELFARYLKMDLRAGDKASLDSKKSEKVLQAQLDLWNTEHGDFYASGIEPVFSPLKARVYDSSWNWVRQDALSMYYDVIFGRLQAVDREIVSQCIRIMSRSNPKLLDFMQYHIDNCPTERGETYKLAKELAQQLFENCQEVLNVAPMYKDVAVPTAPRTTIDARGNLNYEEVPRASCRKLEHYVQQMAEGGKISEYGNRTKVQNDLQRIYKLIKQQHKMSKTSQLEIRSLYGDVLRSLAMNESQIIPEKNGKPRKTLKGTSQNKGKVETIPFLHLKKKTLHGWDYSKRLTGTYLNCLENAARDGVTFQGKYVLMTGAGAGSIGAEVLQGLVSGGAKVVVTTSRFSREVTEYYQSMYTRFGSRGSQIVVVPFNQGSKQDVEALVEYIYDTKTGLGWDLDFIVPFAAISENGRQIDTIDSRSELAHRIMLTNLIRLLGCVKSQKTERGFETRPAQVVLPLSPNHGTFGNDGLYSESKLALETLFNRWYSESWANYLTVCGAVIGWTRGTGLMSGNNIVAEGVEAFGVRTFSQQEMAFNLLGLMSPKIVDLCQSEPVFADLNGGLQFIPNLNETMTKLRKDIMETSEIRKAVSKESAIEHSVVNGADSEVLFKKKTVDPRANIKFDFPNLPDWKTEIAPITIS
;
A
#
# COMPACT_ATOMS: atom_id res chain seq x y z
N MET A 1 -43.54 5.90 -30.39
CA MET A 1 -43.78 4.67 -29.61
C MET A 1 -43.07 3.44 -30.19
N GLN A 2 -43.05 3.22 -31.51
CA GLN A 2 -42.41 2.03 -32.11
C GLN A 2 -40.92 1.86 -31.79
N ALA A 3 -40.15 2.95 -31.69
CA ALA A 3 -38.70 2.88 -31.45
C ALA A 3 -38.30 2.42 -30.03
N THR A 4 -39.23 2.46 -29.06
CA THR A 4 -38.97 2.12 -27.65
C THR A 4 -39.92 1.05 -27.10
N PHE A 5 -40.76 0.46 -27.96
CA PHE A 5 -41.74 -0.56 -27.58
C PHE A 5 -41.21 -1.95 -27.94
N ASP A 6 -41.06 -2.80 -26.94
CA ASP A 6 -40.48 -4.15 -27.03
C ASP A 6 -41.49 -5.21 -27.52
N GLY A 7 -42.75 -4.83 -27.76
CA GLY A 7 -43.81 -5.74 -28.18
C GLY A 7 -44.62 -6.35 -27.03
N ASN A 8 -44.26 -6.09 -25.76
CA ASN A 8 -44.96 -6.65 -24.60
C ASN A 8 -46.14 -5.77 -24.17
N LEU A 9 -47.25 -6.40 -23.77
CA LEU A 9 -48.40 -5.66 -23.20
C LEU A 9 -48.00 -4.98 -21.88
N GLY A 10 -48.14 -3.65 -21.81
CA GLY A 10 -47.92 -2.88 -20.58
C GLY A 10 -49.02 -3.09 -19.52
N LYS A 11 -48.78 -2.56 -18.30
CA LYS A 11 -49.66 -2.71 -17.13
C LYS A 11 -51.13 -2.37 -17.42
N GLN A 12 -51.38 -1.32 -18.21
CA GLN A 12 -52.74 -0.87 -18.52
C GLN A 12 -53.50 -1.86 -19.41
N SER A 13 -52.89 -2.28 -20.53
CA SER A 13 -53.49 -3.23 -21.46
C SER A 13 -53.72 -4.60 -20.80
N GLN A 14 -52.77 -5.08 -20.01
CA GLN A 14 -52.93 -6.32 -19.25
C GLN A 14 -54.09 -6.24 -18.25
N SER A 15 -54.22 -5.11 -17.54
CA SER A 15 -55.31 -4.89 -16.58
C SER A 15 -56.69 -4.87 -17.27
N LEU A 16 -56.79 -4.21 -18.42
CA LEU A 16 -58.02 -4.14 -19.21
C LEU A 16 -58.42 -5.50 -19.79
N ILE A 17 -57.47 -6.26 -20.33
CA ILE A 17 -57.70 -7.62 -20.83
C ILE A 17 -58.11 -8.55 -19.67
N ALA A 18 -57.44 -8.47 -18.52
CA ALA A 18 -57.81 -9.26 -17.35
C ALA A 18 -59.25 -8.96 -16.89
N ARG A 19 -59.64 -7.67 -16.88
CA ARG A 19 -61.00 -7.23 -16.54
C ARG A 19 -62.04 -7.71 -17.55
N LEU A 20 -61.75 -7.61 -18.84
CA LEU A 20 -62.60 -8.13 -19.93
C LEU A 20 -62.90 -9.60 -19.70
N ILE A 21 -61.85 -10.42 -19.52
CA ILE A 21 -62.01 -11.86 -19.31
C ILE A 21 -62.75 -12.14 -18.00
N SER A 22 -62.43 -11.49 -16.88
CA SER A 22 -63.10 -11.77 -15.61
C SER A 22 -64.57 -11.34 -15.55
N SER A 23 -64.93 -10.28 -16.28
CA SER A 23 -66.28 -9.70 -16.21
C SER A 23 -67.22 -10.26 -17.28
N LYS A 24 -66.71 -10.56 -18.47
CA LYS A 24 -67.52 -10.91 -19.64
C LYS A 24 -67.49 -12.37 -20.07
N MET A 25 -66.50 -13.15 -19.64
CA MET A 25 -66.45 -14.59 -19.95
C MET A 25 -67.28 -15.42 -18.96
N PRO A 26 -67.75 -16.62 -19.36
CA PRO A 26 -68.49 -17.52 -18.47
C PRO A 26 -67.62 -18.03 -17.31
N GLY A 27 -68.26 -18.44 -16.21
CA GLY A 27 -67.57 -18.93 -15.02
C GLY A 27 -66.67 -20.12 -15.32
N GLY A 28 -65.39 -20.04 -14.94
CA GLY A 28 -64.38 -21.07 -15.22
C GLY A 28 -63.51 -20.80 -16.46
N PHE A 29 -63.90 -19.86 -17.32
CA PHE A 29 -63.13 -19.48 -18.51
C PHE A 29 -62.18 -18.31 -18.19
N ASN A 30 -60.99 -18.62 -17.69
CA ASN A 30 -59.97 -17.65 -17.28
C ASN A 30 -59.00 -17.28 -18.41
N ILE A 31 -58.11 -16.31 -18.19
CA ILE A 31 -57.15 -15.85 -19.23
C ILE A 31 -56.28 -17.00 -19.75
N THR A 32 -55.94 -17.97 -18.89
CA THR A 32 -55.14 -19.15 -19.26
C THR A 32 -55.93 -20.08 -20.17
N SER A 33 -57.21 -20.32 -19.91
CA SER A 33 -58.08 -21.12 -20.79
C SER A 33 -58.33 -20.39 -22.11
N THR A 34 -58.49 -19.07 -22.09
CA THR A 34 -58.59 -18.24 -23.31
C THR A 34 -57.35 -18.38 -24.19
N ARG A 35 -56.15 -18.22 -23.60
CA ARG A 35 -54.89 -18.36 -24.35
C ARG A 35 -54.68 -19.78 -24.86
N LYS A 36 -54.98 -20.79 -24.04
CA LYS A 36 -54.90 -22.20 -24.45
C LYS A 36 -55.88 -22.51 -25.59
N TYR A 37 -57.07 -21.91 -25.59
CA TYR A 37 -58.03 -22.05 -26.70
C TYR A 37 -57.49 -21.41 -27.99
N LEU A 38 -56.97 -20.18 -27.92
CA LEU A 38 -56.36 -19.49 -29.06
C LEU A 38 -55.14 -20.25 -29.63
N GLU A 39 -54.36 -20.88 -28.76
CA GLU A 39 -53.22 -21.72 -29.15
C GLU A 39 -53.67 -23.04 -29.79
N SER A 40 -54.57 -23.78 -29.14
CA SER A 40 -54.99 -25.11 -29.62
C SER A 40 -55.89 -25.07 -30.85
N ARG A 41 -56.80 -24.09 -30.96
CA ARG A 41 -57.74 -23.98 -32.09
C ARG A 41 -57.12 -23.29 -33.31
N TRP A 42 -56.35 -22.23 -33.06
CA TRP A 42 -55.86 -21.31 -34.10
C TRP A 42 -54.33 -21.24 -34.23
N GLY A 43 -53.58 -21.98 -33.40
CA GLY A 43 -52.11 -22.01 -33.46
C GLY A 43 -51.43 -20.68 -33.11
N LEU A 44 -52.14 -19.77 -32.43
CA LEU A 44 -51.61 -18.43 -32.14
C LEU A 44 -50.61 -18.47 -30.99
N ALA A 45 -49.37 -18.07 -31.24
CA ALA A 45 -48.35 -17.85 -30.21
C ALA A 45 -48.63 -16.58 -29.38
N SER A 46 -47.97 -16.45 -28.21
CA SER A 46 -48.23 -15.40 -27.19
C SER A 46 -48.34 -13.97 -27.75
N GLY A 47 -47.43 -13.53 -28.62
CA GLY A 47 -47.49 -12.19 -29.20
C GLY A 47 -48.71 -11.94 -30.13
N ARG A 48 -49.19 -12.97 -30.83
CA ARG A 48 -50.40 -12.87 -31.66
C ARG A 48 -51.67 -13.03 -30.84
N GLN A 49 -51.63 -13.82 -29.77
CA GLN A 49 -52.70 -13.86 -28.77
C GLN A 49 -52.91 -12.47 -28.14
N ASP A 50 -51.82 -11.76 -27.84
CA ASP A 50 -51.88 -10.40 -27.29
C ASP A 50 -52.54 -9.43 -28.27
N GLY A 51 -52.19 -9.50 -29.55
CA GLY A 51 -52.85 -8.72 -30.60
C GLY A 51 -54.35 -9.04 -30.74
N ALA A 52 -54.72 -10.31 -30.70
CA ALA A 52 -56.12 -10.74 -30.77
C ALA A 52 -56.92 -10.31 -29.52
N LEU A 53 -56.33 -10.39 -28.33
CA LEU A 53 -56.95 -9.97 -27.07
C LEU A 53 -57.07 -8.44 -26.95
N LEU A 54 -56.15 -7.68 -27.55
CA LEU A 54 -56.30 -6.23 -27.69
C LEU A 54 -57.46 -5.88 -28.62
N LEU A 55 -57.63 -6.61 -29.72
CA LEU A 55 -58.79 -6.43 -30.59
C LEU A 55 -60.09 -6.83 -29.89
N ALA A 56 -60.07 -7.88 -29.07
CA ALA A 56 -61.22 -8.31 -28.26
C ALA A 56 -61.72 -7.19 -27.34
N LEU A 57 -60.81 -6.35 -26.82
CA LEU A 57 -61.17 -5.20 -25.98
C LEU A 57 -61.98 -4.14 -26.75
N THR A 58 -61.72 -3.98 -28.04
CA THR A 58 -62.49 -3.05 -28.90
C THR A 58 -63.87 -3.60 -29.31
N MET A 59 -64.11 -4.89 -29.08
CA MET A 59 -65.33 -5.60 -29.42
C MET A 59 -65.96 -6.25 -28.18
N GLU A 60 -65.87 -5.58 -27.03
CA GLU A 60 -66.36 -6.13 -25.76
C GLU A 60 -67.87 -6.44 -25.81
N PRO A 61 -68.31 -7.66 -25.44
CA PRO A 61 -69.72 -8.00 -25.43
C PRO A 61 -70.45 -7.22 -24.31
N PRO A 62 -71.70 -6.78 -24.56
CA PRO A 62 -72.42 -5.89 -23.64
C PRO A 62 -72.71 -6.57 -22.30
N ALA A 63 -73.09 -7.85 -22.34
CA ALA A 63 -73.34 -8.68 -21.16
C ALA A 63 -72.36 -9.86 -21.08
N ARG A 64 -72.30 -10.52 -19.92
CA ARG A 64 -71.50 -11.72 -19.73
C ARG A 64 -72.05 -12.86 -20.60
N LEU A 65 -71.16 -13.57 -21.29
CA LEU A 65 -71.50 -14.70 -22.13
C LEU A 65 -71.98 -15.88 -21.27
N GLY A 66 -73.05 -16.55 -21.71
CA GLY A 66 -73.77 -17.55 -20.92
C GLY A 66 -73.15 -18.94 -20.94
N SER A 67 -72.55 -19.35 -22.06
CA SER A 67 -71.93 -20.67 -22.22
C SER A 67 -70.49 -20.59 -22.72
N GLU A 68 -69.71 -21.66 -22.51
CA GLU A 68 -68.37 -21.79 -23.08
C GLU A 68 -68.39 -21.78 -24.62
N GLY A 69 -69.46 -22.30 -25.23
CA GLY A 69 -69.67 -22.26 -26.68
C GLY A 69 -69.75 -20.83 -27.21
N ASP A 70 -70.47 -19.94 -26.51
CA ASP A 70 -70.60 -18.53 -26.89
C ASP A 70 -69.27 -17.78 -26.74
N ALA A 71 -68.48 -18.11 -25.70
CA ALA A 71 -67.15 -17.54 -25.50
C ALA A 71 -66.16 -17.95 -26.60
N LYS A 72 -66.20 -19.20 -27.03
CA LYS A 72 -65.38 -19.71 -28.15
C LYS A 72 -65.80 -19.06 -29.46
N ALA A 73 -67.11 -18.97 -29.74
CA ALA A 73 -67.63 -18.30 -30.94
C ALA A 73 -67.23 -16.81 -30.99
N PHE A 74 -67.27 -16.12 -29.84
CA PHE A 74 -66.80 -14.74 -29.74
C PHE A 74 -65.30 -14.62 -30.06
N LEU A 75 -64.46 -15.48 -29.48
CA LEU A 75 -63.02 -15.48 -29.73
C LEU A 75 -62.69 -15.83 -31.18
N ASP A 76 -63.40 -16.78 -31.79
CA ASP A 76 -63.24 -17.14 -33.20
C ASP A 76 -63.57 -15.94 -34.11
N GLY A 77 -64.64 -15.20 -33.79
CA GLY A 77 -64.99 -13.96 -34.50
C GLY A 77 -63.94 -12.85 -34.34
N VAL A 78 -63.34 -12.73 -33.15
CA VAL A 78 -62.23 -11.77 -32.91
C VAL A 78 -60.97 -12.20 -33.67
N VAL A 79 -60.63 -13.48 -33.67
CA VAL A 79 -59.44 -14.01 -34.36
C VAL A 79 -59.55 -13.83 -35.87
N GLN A 80 -60.72 -14.06 -36.46
CA GLN A 80 -60.96 -13.82 -37.89
C GLN A 80 -60.78 -12.35 -38.27
N LYS A 81 -61.28 -11.42 -37.43
CA LYS A 81 -61.07 -9.98 -37.64
C LYS A 81 -59.62 -9.56 -37.41
N TYR A 82 -58.94 -10.15 -36.44
CA TYR A 82 -57.52 -9.95 -36.23
C TYR A 82 -56.70 -10.44 -37.43
N ALA A 83 -57.05 -11.60 -37.99
CA ALA A 83 -56.42 -12.19 -39.17
C ALA A 83 -56.60 -11.29 -40.41
N ALA A 84 -57.80 -10.75 -40.62
CA ALA A 84 -58.08 -9.79 -41.67
C ALA A 84 -57.26 -8.49 -41.53
N ASN A 85 -57.18 -7.93 -40.30
CA ASN A 85 -56.43 -6.70 -40.05
C ASN A 85 -54.90 -6.90 -40.11
N ALA A 86 -54.40 -8.07 -39.73
CA ALA A 86 -52.99 -8.40 -39.72
C ALA A 86 -52.48 -9.02 -41.03
N GLY A 87 -53.35 -9.29 -42.00
CA GLY A 87 -53.01 -9.91 -43.28
C GLY A 87 -52.55 -11.37 -43.17
N VAL A 88 -53.02 -12.11 -42.17
CA VAL A 88 -52.64 -13.51 -41.93
C VAL A 88 -53.77 -14.44 -42.36
N ASN A 89 -53.46 -15.47 -43.14
CA ASN A 89 -54.45 -16.48 -43.53
C ASN A 89 -54.45 -17.62 -42.50
N LEU A 90 -55.56 -17.79 -41.76
CA LEU A 90 -55.70 -18.82 -40.74
C LEU A 90 -56.62 -19.93 -41.25
N SER A 91 -56.09 -21.13 -41.44
CA SER A 91 -56.91 -22.34 -41.57
C SER A 91 -57.15 -22.91 -40.17
N SER A 92 -58.41 -23.08 -39.76
CA SER A 92 -58.72 -23.83 -38.54
C SER A 92 -58.14 -25.24 -38.69
N ALA A 93 -57.37 -25.72 -37.70
CA ALA A 93 -57.01 -27.14 -37.68
C ALA A 93 -58.30 -27.96 -37.82
N ALA A 94 -58.43 -28.70 -38.93
CA ALA A 94 -59.58 -29.56 -39.14
C ALA A 94 -59.67 -30.52 -37.95
N GLU A 95 -60.86 -30.67 -37.38
CA GLU A 95 -61.14 -31.84 -36.56
C GLU A 95 -60.77 -33.05 -37.42
N THR A 96 -59.78 -33.83 -36.98
CA THR A 96 -59.42 -35.09 -37.61
C THR A 96 -60.62 -36.01 -37.46
N GLY A 97 -61.52 -35.97 -38.45
CA GLY A 97 -62.54 -36.98 -38.65
C GLY A 97 -61.85 -38.33 -38.73
N SER A 98 -62.18 -39.20 -37.78
CA SER A 98 -61.72 -40.57 -37.72
C SER A 98 -62.13 -41.31 -39.00
N SER A 99 -61.16 -41.60 -39.86
CA SER A 99 -61.35 -42.47 -41.01
C SER A 99 -61.13 -43.93 -40.61
N GLY A 100 -62.25 -44.65 -40.50
CA GLY A 100 -62.49 -46.07 -40.79
C GLY A 100 -61.52 -47.17 -40.32
N GLY A 101 -62.03 -48.14 -39.56
CA GLY A 101 -61.40 -49.46 -39.44
C GLY A 101 -61.94 -50.35 -38.33
N SER A 102 -62.84 -51.28 -38.66
CA SER A 102 -63.20 -52.40 -37.79
C SER A 102 -62.01 -53.36 -37.64
N GLY A 103 -61.43 -53.45 -36.44
CA GLY A 103 -60.38 -54.41 -36.10
C GLY A 103 -59.96 -54.23 -34.65
N GLY A 104 -59.98 -55.31 -33.88
CA GLY A 104 -59.92 -55.31 -32.42
C GLY A 104 -58.69 -54.64 -31.82
N GLY A 105 -58.95 -53.80 -30.81
CA GLY A 105 -57.96 -53.15 -29.95
C GLY A 105 -58.58 -51.90 -29.34
N MET A 106 -58.94 -51.94 -28.05
CA MET A 106 -59.44 -50.77 -27.32
C MET A 106 -58.29 -49.77 -27.12
N MET A 107 -57.93 -49.01 -28.17
CA MET A 107 -57.02 -47.88 -28.06
C MET A 107 -57.84 -46.65 -27.65
N MET A 108 -57.82 -46.38 -26.35
CA MET A 108 -58.38 -45.17 -25.73
C MET A 108 -57.73 -43.90 -26.33
N ASP A 109 -58.56 -42.88 -26.59
CA ASP A 109 -58.14 -41.55 -27.04
C ASP A 109 -57.22 -40.86 -26.00
N PRO A 110 -55.97 -40.49 -26.34
CA PRO A 110 -55.03 -39.84 -25.42
C PRO A 110 -55.58 -38.56 -24.78
N ALA A 111 -56.43 -37.80 -25.46
CA ALA A 111 -57.05 -36.59 -24.92
C ALA A 111 -58.12 -36.93 -23.85
N ALA A 112 -58.86 -38.02 -24.06
CA ALA A 112 -59.81 -38.53 -23.08
C ALA A 112 -59.11 -39.14 -21.85
N ILE A 113 -57.96 -39.78 -22.02
CA ILE A 113 -57.13 -40.27 -20.89
C ILE A 113 -56.57 -39.10 -20.06
N ASP A 114 -56.07 -38.04 -20.69
CA ASP A 114 -55.54 -36.88 -19.96
C ASP A 114 -56.65 -36.11 -19.22
N ALA A 115 -57.86 -36.05 -19.80
CA ALA A 115 -59.05 -35.53 -19.14
C ALA A 115 -59.49 -36.40 -17.95
N LEU A 116 -59.54 -37.73 -18.12
CA LEU A 116 -59.94 -38.66 -17.07
C LEU A 116 -58.92 -38.73 -15.92
N THR A 117 -57.62 -38.64 -16.23
CA THR A 117 -56.55 -38.54 -15.22
C THR A 117 -56.53 -37.17 -14.53
N LYS A 118 -56.94 -36.09 -15.21
CA LYS A 118 -57.13 -34.77 -14.58
C LYS A 118 -58.28 -34.79 -13.57
N ASP A 119 -59.40 -35.42 -13.89
CA ASP A 119 -60.54 -35.57 -12.97
C ASP A 119 -60.16 -36.46 -11.78
N GLN A 120 -59.41 -37.53 -12.01
CA GLN A 120 -58.84 -38.36 -10.94
C GLN A 120 -57.87 -37.57 -10.04
N ARG A 121 -56.99 -36.75 -10.61
CA ARG A 121 -56.10 -35.83 -9.86
C ARG A 121 -56.89 -34.78 -9.08
N ALA A 122 -58.00 -34.29 -9.62
CA ALA A 122 -58.87 -33.35 -8.93
C ALA A 122 -59.53 -34.00 -7.70
N LEU A 123 -60.00 -35.25 -7.84
CA LEU A 123 -60.51 -36.04 -6.71
C LEU A 123 -59.43 -36.27 -5.65
N PHE A 124 -58.21 -36.66 -6.05
CA PHE A 124 -57.09 -36.82 -5.12
C PHE A 124 -56.71 -35.52 -4.41
N LYS A 125 -56.74 -34.38 -5.10
CA LYS A 125 -56.49 -33.07 -4.49
C LYS A 125 -57.55 -32.73 -3.44
N GLN A 126 -58.83 -32.99 -3.73
CA GLN A 126 -59.91 -32.77 -2.76
C GLN A 126 -59.76 -33.67 -1.52
N GLN A 127 -59.42 -34.94 -1.71
CA GLN A 127 -59.14 -35.86 -0.60
C GLN A 127 -57.93 -35.40 0.23
N LEU A 128 -56.85 -34.96 -0.41
CA LEU A 128 -55.67 -34.42 0.25
C LEU A 128 -56.00 -33.17 1.07
N GLU A 129 -56.76 -32.22 0.51
CA GLU A 129 -57.21 -31.03 1.23
C GLU A 129 -58.12 -31.37 2.43
N LEU A 130 -58.96 -32.41 2.31
CA LEU A 130 -59.80 -32.89 3.40
C LEU A 130 -58.96 -33.49 4.53
N PHE A 131 -57.98 -34.35 4.20
CA PHE A 131 -57.06 -34.93 5.19
C PHE A 131 -56.20 -33.86 5.86
N ALA A 132 -55.68 -32.89 5.10
CA ALA A 132 -54.90 -31.78 5.65
C ALA A 132 -55.73 -30.92 6.61
N ARG A 133 -57.01 -30.67 6.29
CA ARG A 133 -57.94 -29.94 7.18
C ARG A 133 -58.23 -30.73 8.46
N TYR A 134 -58.45 -32.04 8.35
CA TYR A 134 -58.67 -32.92 9.51
C TYR A 134 -57.44 -32.95 10.43
N LEU A 135 -56.24 -33.06 9.86
CA LEU A 135 -54.96 -33.07 10.57
C LEU A 135 -54.49 -31.68 11.04
N LYS A 136 -55.26 -30.61 10.77
CA LYS A 136 -54.88 -29.20 11.03
C LYS A 136 -53.53 -28.81 10.42
N MET A 137 -53.16 -29.41 9.29
CA MET A 137 -51.91 -29.17 8.59
C MET A 137 -52.10 -28.13 7.49
N ASP A 138 -51.38 -27.01 7.55
CA ASP A 138 -51.37 -26.01 6.48
C ASP A 138 -50.36 -26.41 5.39
N LEU A 139 -50.89 -26.95 4.28
CA LEU A 139 -50.11 -27.36 3.11
C LEU A 139 -49.32 -26.20 2.47
N ARG A 140 -49.69 -24.94 2.73
CA ARG A 140 -49.07 -23.73 2.17
C ARG A 140 -48.21 -22.97 3.18
N ALA A 141 -47.99 -23.51 4.38
CA ALA A 141 -47.15 -22.86 5.38
C ALA A 141 -45.74 -22.59 4.86
N GLY A 142 -45.14 -23.56 4.14
CA GLY A 142 -43.83 -23.40 3.50
C GLY A 142 -43.80 -22.29 2.45
N ASP A 143 -44.82 -22.22 1.58
CA ASP A 143 -44.93 -21.16 0.57
C ASP A 143 -45.06 -19.76 1.19
N LYS A 144 -45.88 -19.65 2.25
CA LYS A 144 -46.07 -18.39 2.99
C LYS A 144 -44.76 -17.94 3.64
N ALA A 145 -44.07 -18.85 4.33
CA ALA A 145 -42.77 -18.57 4.93
C ALA A 145 -41.71 -18.19 3.88
N SER A 146 -41.69 -18.84 2.71
CA SER A 146 -40.79 -18.48 1.61
C SER A 146 -41.11 -17.09 1.04
N LEU A 147 -42.39 -16.75 0.88
CA LEU A 147 -42.80 -15.41 0.43
C LEU A 147 -42.41 -14.33 1.43
N ASP A 148 -42.55 -14.60 2.73
CA ASP A 148 -42.15 -13.65 3.77
C ASP A 148 -40.61 -13.53 3.87
N SER A 149 -39.87 -14.64 3.75
CA SER A 149 -38.40 -14.62 3.60
C SER A 149 -37.97 -13.76 2.41
N LYS A 150 -38.59 -13.93 1.24
CA LYS A 150 -38.30 -13.11 0.05
C LYS A 150 -38.59 -11.62 0.24
N LYS A 151 -39.60 -11.26 1.04
CA LYS A 151 -39.86 -9.84 1.36
C LYS A 151 -38.75 -9.30 2.26
N SER A 152 -38.36 -10.06 3.29
CA SER A 152 -37.27 -9.68 4.18
C SER A 152 -35.93 -9.58 3.46
N GLU A 153 -35.61 -10.53 2.57
CA GLU A 153 -34.43 -10.51 1.70
C GLU A 153 -34.39 -9.24 0.84
N LYS A 154 -35.52 -8.83 0.25
CA LYS A 154 -35.58 -7.56 -0.52
C LYS A 154 -35.33 -6.34 0.34
N VAL A 155 -35.82 -6.30 1.57
CA VAL A 155 -35.56 -5.19 2.49
C VAL A 155 -34.08 -5.14 2.88
N LEU A 156 -33.49 -6.28 3.21
CA LEU A 156 -32.06 -6.38 3.54
C LEU A 156 -31.19 -6.01 2.33
N GLN A 157 -31.55 -6.50 1.13
CA GLN A 157 -30.84 -6.15 -0.09
C GLN A 157 -30.89 -4.64 -0.35
N ALA A 158 -32.05 -4.00 -0.18
CA ALA A 158 -32.15 -2.55 -0.35
C ALA A 158 -31.28 -1.76 0.66
N GLN A 159 -31.12 -2.28 1.89
CA GLN A 159 -30.20 -1.70 2.88
C GLN A 159 -28.73 -1.88 2.48
N LEU A 160 -28.35 -3.05 1.97
CA LEU A 160 -27.01 -3.31 1.45
C LEU A 160 -26.70 -2.47 0.21
N ASP A 161 -27.65 -2.34 -0.70
CA ASP A 161 -27.53 -1.53 -1.91
C ASP A 161 -27.35 -0.05 -1.56
N LEU A 162 -28.04 0.46 -0.53
CA LEU A 162 -27.82 1.81 -0.01
C LEU A 162 -26.38 1.99 0.49
N TRP A 163 -25.86 1.03 1.27
CA TRP A 163 -24.48 1.06 1.78
C TRP A 163 -23.46 1.04 0.64
N ASN A 164 -23.64 0.17 -0.36
CA ASN A 164 -22.74 0.10 -1.51
C ASN A 164 -22.85 1.32 -2.41
N THR A 165 -24.04 1.91 -2.56
CA THR A 165 -24.23 3.14 -3.35
C THR A 165 -23.54 4.34 -2.68
N GLU A 166 -23.59 4.42 -1.35
CA GLU A 166 -22.98 5.52 -0.59
C GLU A 166 -21.46 5.38 -0.52
N HIS A 167 -20.96 4.20 -0.12
CA HIS A 167 -19.53 4.00 0.15
C HIS A 167 -18.74 3.47 -1.06
N GLY A 168 -19.41 2.88 -2.03
CA GLY A 168 -18.80 2.22 -3.19
C GLY A 168 -18.14 0.87 -2.86
N ASP A 169 -17.97 0.06 -3.91
CA ASP A 169 -17.49 -1.32 -3.80
C ASP A 169 -16.06 -1.43 -3.24
N PHE A 170 -15.18 -0.47 -3.58
CA PHE A 170 -13.79 -0.50 -3.13
C PHE A 170 -13.69 -0.25 -1.62
N TYR A 171 -14.55 0.61 -1.07
CA TYR A 171 -14.60 0.83 0.37
C TYR A 171 -15.20 -0.39 1.07
N ALA A 172 -16.34 -0.91 0.60
CA ALA A 172 -17.04 -2.03 1.22
C ALA A 172 -16.18 -3.30 1.29
N SER A 173 -15.51 -3.66 0.18
CA SER A 173 -14.55 -4.77 0.16
C SER A 173 -13.26 -4.44 0.94
N GLY A 174 -12.83 -3.18 0.90
CA GLY A 174 -11.60 -2.73 1.54
C GLY A 174 -11.64 -2.64 3.07
N ILE A 175 -12.81 -2.68 3.70
CA ILE A 175 -12.97 -2.69 5.17
C ILE A 175 -13.12 -4.10 5.77
N GLU A 176 -13.08 -5.15 4.96
CA GLU A 176 -13.18 -6.53 5.45
C GLU A 176 -12.04 -6.86 6.44
N PRO A 177 -12.35 -7.39 7.63
CA PRO A 177 -11.34 -7.77 8.61
C PRO A 177 -10.54 -9.00 8.15
N VAL A 178 -9.22 -8.97 8.33
CA VAL A 178 -8.33 -10.09 7.97
C VAL A 178 -7.46 -10.57 9.14
N PHE A 179 -7.44 -9.83 10.25
CA PHE A 179 -6.63 -10.15 11.40
C PHE A 179 -7.10 -11.44 12.08
N SER A 180 -6.14 -12.30 12.44
CA SER A 180 -6.39 -13.51 13.21
C SER A 180 -5.13 -13.87 14.01
N PRO A 181 -5.23 -14.00 15.35
CA PRO A 181 -4.10 -14.41 16.19
C PRO A 181 -3.46 -15.74 15.75
N LEU A 182 -4.27 -16.67 15.24
CA LEU A 182 -3.81 -18.00 14.78
C LEU A 182 -2.92 -17.95 13.53
N LYS A 183 -2.94 -16.83 12.80
CA LYS A 183 -2.10 -16.63 11.60
C LYS A 183 -0.76 -15.95 11.93
N ALA A 184 -0.53 -15.57 13.18
CA ALA A 184 0.71 -14.91 13.59
C ALA A 184 1.93 -15.83 13.39
N ARG A 185 2.95 -15.34 12.68
CA ARG A 185 4.22 -16.06 12.46
C ARG A 185 5.31 -15.39 13.27
N VAL A 186 5.93 -16.17 14.15
CA VAL A 186 6.98 -15.69 15.05
C VAL A 186 8.33 -16.19 14.55
N TYR A 187 9.27 -15.26 14.37
CA TYR A 187 10.66 -15.54 14.03
C TYR A 187 11.57 -15.03 15.16
N ASP A 188 12.21 -15.94 15.89
CA ASP A 188 13.06 -15.66 17.06
C ASP A 188 14.37 -16.49 17.10
N SER A 189 14.57 -17.41 16.14
CA SER A 189 15.64 -18.40 16.13
C SER A 189 17.01 -17.89 15.65
N SER A 190 17.40 -16.67 16.05
CA SER A 190 18.68 -16.03 15.70
C SER A 190 19.92 -16.89 16.00
N TRP A 191 19.86 -17.71 17.06
CA TRP A 191 20.92 -18.66 17.46
C TRP A 191 21.21 -19.75 16.42
N ASN A 192 20.23 -20.09 15.57
CA ASN A 192 20.44 -21.04 14.49
C ASN A 192 21.03 -20.36 13.25
N TRP A 193 20.42 -19.24 12.86
CA TRP A 193 20.80 -18.51 11.64
C TRP A 193 22.24 -18.00 11.69
N VAL A 194 22.76 -17.62 12.87
CA VAL A 194 24.15 -17.21 13.00
C VAL A 194 25.15 -18.33 12.67
N ARG A 195 24.83 -19.58 13.01
CA ARG A 195 25.71 -20.73 12.67
C ARG A 195 25.68 -21.03 11.18
N GLN A 196 24.50 -20.91 10.56
CA GLN A 196 24.36 -21.02 9.12
C GLN A 196 25.14 -19.92 8.39
N ASP A 197 25.00 -18.66 8.81
CA ASP A 197 25.66 -17.52 8.18
C ASP A 197 27.17 -17.60 8.34
N ALA A 198 27.67 -17.97 9.54
CA ALA A 198 29.11 -18.18 9.76
C ALA A 198 29.67 -19.27 8.84
N LEU A 199 28.94 -20.38 8.65
CA LEU A 199 29.36 -21.47 7.77
C LEU A 199 29.25 -21.10 6.29
N SER A 200 28.19 -20.38 5.89
CA SER A 200 28.03 -19.88 4.52
C SER A 200 29.18 -18.96 4.17
N MET A 201 29.47 -17.97 5.03
CA MET A 201 30.57 -17.02 4.83
C MET A 201 31.92 -17.76 4.74
N TYR A 202 32.16 -18.75 5.60
CA TYR A 202 33.37 -19.57 5.56
C TYR A 202 33.57 -20.26 4.20
N TYR A 203 32.53 -20.90 3.65
CA TYR A 203 32.61 -21.53 2.33
C TYR A 203 32.62 -20.54 1.17
N ASP A 204 31.94 -19.40 1.30
CA ASP A 204 31.94 -18.36 0.27
C ASP A 204 33.35 -17.76 0.09
N VAL A 205 34.13 -17.64 1.17
CA VAL A 205 35.55 -17.26 1.12
C VAL A 205 36.41 -18.38 0.51
N ILE A 206 36.21 -19.64 0.92
CA ILE A 206 36.99 -20.78 0.40
C ILE A 206 36.81 -20.96 -1.11
N PHE A 207 35.57 -20.86 -1.60
CA PHE A 207 35.25 -21.00 -3.03
C PHE A 207 35.52 -19.73 -3.84
N GLY A 208 36.06 -18.67 -3.23
CA GLY A 208 36.41 -17.41 -3.90
C GLY A 208 35.20 -16.62 -4.40
N ARG A 209 34.00 -16.88 -3.86
CA ARG A 209 32.79 -16.08 -4.15
C ARG A 209 32.83 -14.72 -3.46
N LEU A 210 33.55 -14.62 -2.34
CA LEU A 210 33.84 -13.39 -1.61
C LEU A 210 35.35 -13.19 -1.51
N GLN A 211 35.84 -12.01 -1.90
CA GLN A 211 37.23 -11.61 -1.76
C GLN A 211 37.38 -10.58 -0.64
N ALA A 212 38.56 -10.47 -0.03
CA ALA A 212 38.81 -9.58 1.12
C ALA A 212 38.45 -8.09 0.92
N VAL A 213 38.29 -7.65 -0.34
CA VAL A 213 37.94 -6.27 -0.72
C VAL A 213 36.42 -6.01 -0.66
N ASP A 214 35.60 -7.06 -0.52
CA ASP A 214 34.14 -6.95 -0.57
C ASP A 214 33.56 -6.43 0.75
N ARG A 215 32.89 -5.27 0.70
CA ARG A 215 32.18 -4.70 1.87
C ARG A 215 31.03 -5.58 2.38
N GLU A 216 30.54 -6.51 1.56
CA GLU A 216 29.54 -7.48 1.99
C GLU A 216 30.08 -8.34 3.15
N ILE A 217 31.38 -8.67 3.14
CA ILE A 217 32.04 -9.36 4.25
C ILE A 217 31.91 -8.55 5.54
N VAL A 218 32.20 -7.24 5.50
CA VAL A 218 32.09 -6.38 6.68
C VAL A 218 30.65 -6.36 7.20
N SER A 219 29.65 -6.27 6.31
CA SER A 219 28.25 -6.33 6.72
C SER A 219 27.88 -7.68 7.35
N GLN A 220 28.35 -8.79 6.78
CA GLN A 220 28.14 -10.13 7.33
C GLN A 220 28.84 -10.33 8.69
N CYS A 221 30.08 -9.87 8.84
CA CYS A 221 30.81 -9.88 10.10
C CYS A 221 30.04 -9.13 11.19
N ILE A 222 29.55 -7.91 10.93
CA ILE A 222 28.74 -7.13 11.88
C ILE A 222 27.48 -7.91 12.31
N ARG A 223 26.83 -8.61 11.38
CA ARG A 223 25.63 -9.41 11.68
C ARG A 223 25.98 -10.66 12.49
N ILE A 224 27.10 -11.32 12.23
CA ILE A 224 27.54 -12.46 13.05
C ILE A 224 27.88 -11.98 14.48
N MET A 225 28.59 -10.86 14.60
CA MET A 225 28.90 -10.21 15.87
C MET A 225 27.65 -9.85 16.68
N SER A 226 26.60 -9.31 16.04
CA SER A 226 25.34 -8.95 16.73
C SER A 226 24.53 -10.16 17.23
N ARG A 227 24.92 -11.38 16.84
CA ARG A 227 24.32 -12.65 17.24
C ARG A 227 25.27 -13.51 18.09
N SER A 228 26.36 -12.93 18.57
CA SER A 228 27.38 -13.64 19.36
C SER A 228 26.78 -14.30 20.60
N ASN A 229 27.10 -15.57 20.78
CA ASN A 229 26.73 -16.39 21.92
C ASN A 229 27.83 -17.44 22.18
N PRO A 230 27.93 -18.01 23.39
CA PRO A 230 29.02 -18.94 23.72
C PRO A 230 29.11 -20.15 22.77
N LYS A 231 27.96 -20.72 22.37
CA LYS A 231 27.94 -21.87 21.45
C LYS A 231 28.40 -21.53 20.03
N LEU A 232 28.24 -20.28 19.60
CA LEU A 232 28.78 -19.79 18.33
C LEU A 232 30.30 -19.73 18.38
N LEU A 233 30.88 -19.31 19.52
CA LEU A 233 32.33 -19.29 19.69
C LEU A 233 32.89 -20.70 19.61
N ASP A 234 32.29 -21.67 20.30
CA ASP A 234 32.68 -23.09 20.20
C ASP A 234 32.61 -23.61 18.76
N PHE A 235 31.54 -23.24 18.03
CA PHE A 235 31.34 -23.60 16.63
C PHE A 235 32.41 -22.99 15.72
N MET A 236 32.71 -21.71 15.88
CA MET A 236 33.74 -21.02 15.09
C MET A 236 35.12 -21.58 15.39
N GLN A 237 35.45 -21.80 16.67
CA GLN A 237 36.73 -22.37 17.10
C GLN A 237 36.98 -23.72 16.42
N TYR A 238 35.99 -24.61 16.42
CA TYR A 238 36.09 -25.90 15.75
C TYR A 238 36.40 -25.77 14.25
N HIS A 239 35.76 -24.83 13.54
CA HIS A 239 35.99 -24.62 12.11
C HIS A 239 37.34 -23.94 11.82
N ILE A 240 37.84 -23.10 12.73
CA ILE A 240 39.16 -22.46 12.62
C ILE A 240 40.28 -23.48 12.83
N ASP A 241 40.16 -24.32 13.86
CA ASP A 241 41.16 -25.33 14.22
C ASP A 241 41.30 -26.40 13.15
N ASN A 242 40.18 -26.84 12.57
CA ASN A 242 40.14 -27.86 11.53
C ASN A 242 40.25 -27.31 10.10
N CYS A 243 40.60 -26.03 9.92
CA CYS A 243 40.77 -25.44 8.59
C CYS A 243 42.12 -25.86 7.96
N PRO A 244 42.14 -26.63 6.85
CA PRO A 244 43.37 -27.09 6.22
C PRO A 244 43.99 -25.99 5.35
N THR A 245 44.90 -25.21 5.91
CA THR A 245 45.58 -24.08 5.24
C THR A 245 46.50 -24.48 4.08
N GLU A 246 46.82 -25.78 3.96
CA GLU A 246 47.66 -26.34 2.91
C GLU A 246 46.94 -26.45 1.56
N ARG A 247 45.59 -26.41 1.54
CA ARG A 247 44.78 -26.62 0.33
C ARG A 247 44.70 -25.43 -0.62
N GLY A 248 45.14 -24.24 -0.21
CA GLY A 248 45.17 -23.06 -1.07
C GLY A 248 45.17 -21.74 -0.32
N GLU A 249 45.37 -20.64 -1.05
CA GLU A 249 45.39 -19.28 -0.50
C GLU A 249 44.03 -18.86 0.07
N THR A 250 42.93 -19.31 -0.52
CA THR A 250 41.57 -19.02 -0.02
C THR A 250 41.30 -19.66 1.34
N TYR A 251 41.88 -20.84 1.64
CA TYR A 251 41.79 -21.48 2.96
C TYR A 251 42.59 -20.71 4.02
N LYS A 252 43.77 -20.18 3.66
CA LYS A 252 44.56 -19.30 4.55
C LYS A 252 43.79 -18.03 4.89
N LEU A 253 43.23 -17.38 3.86
CA LEU A 253 42.39 -16.19 4.04
C LEU A 253 41.17 -16.48 4.92
N ALA A 254 40.49 -17.61 4.69
CA ALA A 254 39.34 -18.01 5.51
C ALA A 254 39.71 -18.20 6.99
N LYS A 255 40.88 -18.79 7.28
CA LYS A 255 41.37 -18.96 8.65
C LYS A 255 41.71 -17.63 9.33
N GLU A 256 42.43 -16.75 8.65
CA GLU A 256 42.79 -15.42 9.18
C GLU A 256 41.55 -14.57 9.47
N LEU A 257 40.59 -14.54 8.54
CA LEU A 257 39.35 -13.80 8.71
C LEU A 257 38.46 -14.38 9.81
N ALA A 258 38.36 -15.71 9.87
CA ALA A 258 37.58 -16.37 10.92
C ALA A 258 38.20 -16.14 12.32
N GLN A 259 39.53 -16.14 12.43
CA GLN A 259 40.23 -15.81 13.67
C GLN A 259 39.94 -14.37 14.11
N GLN A 260 40.04 -13.40 13.19
CA GLN A 260 39.71 -12.01 13.49
C GLN A 260 38.24 -11.84 13.90
N LEU A 261 37.32 -12.54 13.22
CA LEU A 261 35.91 -12.52 13.58
C LEU A 261 35.63 -13.17 14.94
N PHE A 262 36.35 -14.25 15.28
CA PHE A 262 36.25 -14.92 16.57
C PHE A 262 36.61 -13.97 17.73
N GLU A 263 37.75 -13.28 17.62
CA GLU A 263 38.21 -12.30 18.61
C GLU A 263 37.17 -11.17 18.77
N ASN A 264 36.69 -10.61 17.67
CA ASN A 264 35.63 -9.61 17.68
C ASN A 264 34.34 -10.13 18.33
N CYS A 265 33.93 -11.37 18.03
CA CYS A 265 32.75 -12.01 18.62
C CYS A 265 32.90 -12.25 20.13
N GLN A 266 34.12 -12.50 20.61
CA GLN A 266 34.44 -12.66 22.03
C GLN A 266 34.32 -11.33 22.78
N GLU A 267 34.82 -10.23 22.20
CA GLU A 267 34.71 -8.89 22.79
C GLU A 267 33.25 -8.42 22.91
N VAL A 268 32.44 -8.64 21.87
CA VAL A 268 31.04 -8.18 21.83
C VAL A 268 30.05 -9.14 22.53
N LEU A 269 30.52 -10.22 23.15
CA LEU A 269 29.65 -11.25 23.76
C LEU A 269 28.68 -10.65 24.79
N ASN A 270 29.14 -9.69 25.60
CA ASN A 270 28.34 -9.03 26.64
C ASN A 270 27.78 -7.67 26.21
N VAL A 271 27.98 -7.28 24.95
CA VAL A 271 27.53 -6.00 24.41
C VAL A 271 26.15 -6.18 23.79
N ALA A 272 25.30 -5.14 23.88
CA ALA A 272 24.01 -5.12 23.23
C ALA A 272 24.19 -5.12 21.70
N PRO A 273 23.34 -5.83 20.94
CA PRO A 273 23.41 -5.77 19.47
C PRO A 273 23.14 -4.34 18.99
N MET A 274 23.87 -3.94 17.96
CA MET A 274 23.79 -2.60 17.38
C MET A 274 23.45 -2.69 15.89
N TYR A 275 22.57 -1.79 15.45
CA TYR A 275 22.36 -1.50 14.05
C TYR A 275 23.47 -0.58 13.56
N LYS A 276 24.23 -1.04 12.56
CA LYS A 276 25.22 -0.25 11.85
C LYS A 276 25.15 -0.57 10.37
N ASP A 277 24.74 0.42 9.59
CA ASP A 277 24.70 0.30 8.14
C ASP A 277 26.04 0.71 7.52
N VAL A 278 26.55 -0.17 6.66
CA VAL A 278 27.85 -0.05 5.97
C VAL A 278 27.69 0.04 4.45
N ALA A 279 26.44 0.11 3.97
CA ALA A 279 26.12 0.30 2.56
C ALA A 279 26.74 1.60 2.02
N VAL A 280 26.99 1.61 0.71
CA VAL A 280 27.53 2.78 0.02
C VAL A 280 26.37 3.68 -0.38
N PRO A 281 26.34 4.95 0.06
CA PRO A 281 25.28 5.87 -0.35
C PRO A 281 25.30 6.11 -1.86
N THR A 282 24.13 5.98 -2.50
CA THR A 282 23.94 6.10 -3.95
C THR A 282 23.19 7.37 -4.33
N ALA A 283 23.34 7.80 -5.59
CA ALA A 283 22.67 8.91 -6.23
C ALA A 283 21.85 8.45 -7.43
N PRO A 284 20.77 9.16 -7.78
CA PRO A 284 20.04 8.91 -9.00
C PRO A 284 20.89 9.36 -10.20
N ARG A 285 20.92 8.53 -11.25
CA ARG A 285 21.46 8.94 -12.54
C ARG A 285 20.54 8.47 -13.66
N THR A 286 20.10 9.41 -14.47
CA THR A 286 19.20 9.21 -15.60
C THR A 286 19.99 9.47 -16.87
N THR A 287 20.19 8.43 -17.67
CA THR A 287 20.88 8.53 -18.97
C THR A 287 19.93 8.24 -20.11
N ILE A 288 20.07 9.01 -21.19
CA ILE A 288 19.39 8.77 -22.46
C ILE A 288 20.46 8.31 -23.44
N ASP A 289 20.34 7.07 -23.93
CA ASP A 289 21.27 6.54 -24.92
C ASP A 289 21.14 7.28 -26.28
N ALA A 290 22.01 6.95 -27.23
CA ALA A 290 21.96 7.54 -28.57
C ALA A 290 20.70 7.15 -29.36
N ARG A 291 20.04 6.03 -29.00
CA ARG A 291 18.79 5.55 -29.60
C ARG A 291 17.55 6.13 -28.92
N GLY A 292 17.74 6.94 -27.88
CA GLY A 292 16.68 7.54 -27.08
C GLY A 292 16.09 6.64 -25.99
N ASN A 293 16.67 5.49 -25.65
CA ASN A 293 16.24 4.68 -24.51
C ASN A 293 16.65 5.34 -23.19
N LEU A 294 15.70 5.38 -22.26
CA LEU A 294 15.86 5.94 -20.92
C LEU A 294 16.31 4.85 -19.96
N ASN A 295 17.48 5.03 -19.36
CA ASN A 295 18.01 4.16 -18.32
C ASN A 295 18.18 4.94 -17.02
N TYR A 296 17.65 4.38 -15.93
CA TYR A 296 17.83 4.88 -14.58
C TYR A 296 18.74 3.92 -13.82
N GLU A 297 19.79 4.45 -13.20
CA GLU A 297 20.72 3.70 -12.38
C GLU A 297 21.00 4.43 -11.05
N GLU A 298 21.21 3.63 -10.00
CA GLU A 298 21.64 4.08 -8.67
C GLU A 298 23.17 3.99 -8.61
N VAL A 299 23.86 5.13 -8.68
CA VAL A 299 25.34 5.18 -8.78
C VAL A 299 25.95 5.61 -7.46
N PRO A 300 27.08 5.01 -7.00
CA PRO A 300 27.78 5.46 -5.80
C PRO A 300 28.12 6.96 -5.84
N ARG A 301 27.86 7.69 -4.75
CA ARG A 301 28.17 9.12 -4.67
C ARG A 301 29.68 9.37 -4.58
N ALA A 302 30.21 10.25 -5.43
CA ALA A 302 31.65 10.56 -5.46
C ALA A 302 32.15 11.16 -4.13
N SER A 303 31.37 12.04 -3.49
CA SER A 303 31.72 12.73 -2.25
C SER A 303 31.33 11.96 -0.97
N CYS A 304 30.50 10.91 -1.07
CA CYS A 304 29.95 10.20 0.08
C CYS A 304 30.09 8.69 -0.06
N ARG A 305 31.00 8.08 0.71
CA ARG A 305 31.31 6.63 0.66
C ARG A 305 30.86 5.85 1.89
N LYS A 306 30.40 6.55 2.93
CA LYS A 306 30.00 6.01 4.25
C LYS A 306 28.91 6.90 4.83
N LEU A 307 28.12 6.37 5.77
CA LEU A 307 27.10 7.15 6.46
C LEU A 307 27.67 8.30 7.30
N GLU A 308 28.90 8.20 7.80
CA GLU A 308 29.57 9.31 8.49
C GLU A 308 29.68 10.56 7.58
N HIS A 309 30.09 10.36 6.32
CA HIS A 309 30.16 11.45 5.35
C HIS A 309 28.76 11.94 4.97
N TYR A 310 27.77 11.06 4.94
CA TYR A 310 26.38 11.43 4.68
C TYR A 310 25.86 12.38 5.76
N VAL A 311 26.07 12.07 7.05
CA VAL A 311 25.64 12.95 8.15
C VAL A 311 26.31 14.30 8.06
N GLN A 312 27.60 14.35 7.72
CA GLN A 312 28.31 15.60 7.49
C GLN A 312 27.68 16.42 6.35
N GLN A 313 27.36 15.80 5.21
CA GLN A 313 26.66 16.46 4.11
C GLN A 313 25.27 16.98 4.54
N MET A 314 24.55 16.22 5.37
CA MET A 314 23.25 16.64 5.86
C MET A 314 23.35 17.85 6.79
N ALA A 315 24.43 17.93 7.57
CA ALA A 315 24.73 19.05 8.46
C ALA A 315 25.17 20.32 7.70
N GLU A 316 25.95 20.16 6.62
CA GLU A 316 26.41 21.26 5.77
C GLU A 316 25.26 21.90 4.97
N GLY A 317 24.26 21.12 4.58
CA GLY A 317 23.14 21.59 3.76
C GLY A 317 23.55 21.85 2.31
N GLY A 318 22.83 22.75 1.64
CA GLY A 318 23.11 23.16 0.25
C GLY A 318 23.00 24.66 0.05
N LYS A 319 23.47 25.15 -1.10
CA LYS A 319 23.39 26.57 -1.47
C LYS A 319 21.97 27.14 -1.42
N ILE A 320 20.97 26.30 -1.74
CA ILE A 320 19.56 26.69 -1.72
C ILE A 320 18.99 26.84 -0.29
N SER A 321 19.66 26.24 0.71
CA SER A 321 19.30 26.31 2.13
C SER A 321 20.06 27.38 2.92
N GLU A 322 20.89 28.18 2.24
CA GLU A 322 21.54 29.34 2.81
C GLU A 322 20.52 30.48 2.99
N TYR A 323 20.47 31.07 4.19
CA TYR A 323 19.64 32.24 4.44
C TYR A 323 20.51 33.39 4.92
N GLY A 324 20.40 34.54 4.23
CA GLY A 324 21.20 35.72 4.54
C GLY A 324 20.78 36.37 5.87
N ASN A 325 21.75 36.95 6.59
CA ASN A 325 21.49 37.76 7.80
C ASN A 325 20.50 38.91 7.54
N ARG A 326 20.47 39.47 6.32
CA ARG A 326 19.55 40.55 5.93
C ARG A 326 18.09 40.10 5.87
N THR A 327 17.84 38.89 5.36
CA THR A 327 16.51 38.25 5.33
C THR A 327 16.05 37.85 6.72
N LYS A 328 16.95 37.39 7.59
CA LYS A 328 16.67 37.12 9.01
C LYS A 328 16.22 38.39 9.73
N VAL A 329 16.98 39.47 9.61
CA VAL A 329 16.65 40.79 10.18
C VAL A 329 15.31 41.32 9.64
N GLN A 330 15.04 41.20 8.34
CA GLN A 330 13.74 41.61 7.78
C GLN A 330 12.56 40.78 8.31
N ASN A 331 12.72 39.46 8.40
CA ASN A 331 11.68 38.58 8.93
C ASN A 331 11.45 38.82 10.43
N ASP A 332 12.51 39.00 11.22
CA ASP A 332 12.44 39.27 12.65
C ASP A 332 11.81 40.65 12.91
N LEU A 333 12.15 41.68 12.12
CA LEU A 333 11.51 43.00 12.18
C LEU A 333 10.02 42.94 11.77
N GLN A 334 9.67 42.17 10.73
CA GLN A 334 8.27 41.96 10.35
C GLN A 334 7.47 41.23 11.44
N ARG A 335 8.09 40.26 12.14
CA ARG A 335 7.48 39.56 13.29
C ARG A 335 7.28 40.51 14.47
N ILE A 336 8.29 41.30 14.83
CA ILE A 336 8.19 42.34 15.87
C ILE A 336 7.06 43.32 15.52
N TYR A 337 6.99 43.78 14.27
CA TYR A 337 5.95 44.69 13.81
C TYR A 337 4.54 44.07 13.90
N LYS A 338 4.37 42.79 13.52
CA LYS A 338 3.09 42.07 13.66
C LYS A 338 2.70 41.87 15.12
N LEU A 339 3.64 41.51 16.00
CA LEU A 339 3.42 41.35 17.44
C LEU A 339 3.00 42.66 18.11
N ILE A 340 3.65 43.78 17.76
CA ILE A 340 3.29 45.11 18.25
C ILE A 340 1.90 45.54 17.75
N LYS A 341 1.54 45.17 16.51
CA LYS A 341 0.23 45.51 15.91
C LYS A 341 -0.94 44.70 16.50
N GLN A 342 -0.70 43.49 17.00
CA GLN A 342 -1.75 42.57 17.46
C GLN A 342 -2.13 42.69 18.94
N GLN A 343 -1.37 43.39 19.80
CA GLN A 343 -1.67 43.49 21.24
C GLN A 343 -1.58 44.93 21.79
N HIS A 344 -2.71 45.54 22.18
CA HIS A 344 -2.74 46.83 22.91
C HIS A 344 -2.57 46.70 24.44
N LYS A 345 -2.45 45.47 24.99
CA LYS A 345 -1.99 45.19 26.36
C LYS A 345 -1.10 43.95 26.35
N MET A 346 0.18 44.13 26.67
CA MET A 346 1.21 43.10 26.54
C MET A 346 1.17 42.09 27.69
N SER A 347 1.14 40.78 27.39
CA SER A 347 1.44 39.71 28.35
C SER A 347 2.94 39.67 28.70
N LYS A 348 3.30 39.22 29.92
CA LYS A 348 4.71 39.05 30.35
C LYS A 348 5.50 38.12 29.41
N THR A 349 4.86 37.09 28.85
CA THR A 349 5.46 36.18 27.86
C THR A 349 5.76 36.89 26.54
N SER A 350 4.83 37.68 26.01
CA SER A 350 5.04 38.49 24.79
C SER A 350 6.20 39.49 24.97
N GLN A 351 6.36 40.08 26.16
CA GLN A 351 7.46 41.00 26.46
C GLN A 351 8.83 40.31 26.45
N LEU A 352 8.91 39.07 26.95
CA LEU A 352 10.14 38.27 26.93
C LEU A 352 10.53 37.85 25.50
N GLU A 353 9.55 37.47 24.68
CA GLU A 353 9.79 37.16 23.27
C GLU A 353 10.24 38.38 22.47
N ILE A 354 9.61 39.54 22.67
CA ILE A 354 10.08 40.79 22.03
C ILE A 354 11.51 41.12 22.46
N ARG A 355 11.86 40.96 23.74
CA ARG A 355 13.24 41.17 24.21
C ARG A 355 14.23 40.20 23.57
N SER A 356 13.86 38.93 23.41
CA SER A 356 14.69 37.94 22.72
C SER A 356 14.89 38.30 21.25
N LEU A 357 13.79 38.57 20.52
CA LEU A 357 13.81 38.93 19.10
C LEU A 357 14.57 40.23 18.86
N TYR A 358 14.38 41.24 19.71
CA TYR A 358 15.13 42.49 19.66
C TYR A 358 16.62 42.27 19.94
N GLY A 359 16.97 41.38 20.88
CA GLY A 359 18.35 40.99 21.14
C GLY A 359 19.01 40.24 19.97
N ASP A 360 18.25 39.43 19.25
CA ASP A 360 18.71 38.72 18.05
C ASP A 360 18.87 39.67 16.84
N VAL A 361 17.98 40.64 16.68
CA VAL A 361 18.10 41.73 15.70
C VAL A 361 19.32 42.60 15.99
N LEU A 362 19.55 42.99 17.24
CA LEU A 362 20.75 43.75 17.64
C LEU A 362 22.03 42.95 17.39
N ARG A 363 22.03 41.65 17.69
CA ARG A 363 23.19 40.77 17.46
C ARG A 363 23.50 40.61 15.98
N SER A 364 22.48 40.49 15.13
CA SER A 364 22.62 40.35 13.68
C SER A 364 22.99 41.67 12.99
N LEU A 365 22.54 42.82 13.50
CA LEU A 365 22.96 44.16 13.05
C LEU A 365 24.40 44.50 13.49
N ALA A 366 24.79 44.16 14.72
CA ALA A 366 26.15 44.35 15.23
C ALA A 366 27.20 43.55 14.43
N MET A 367 26.81 42.38 13.90
CA MET A 367 27.67 41.62 12.98
C MET A 367 27.84 42.31 11.61
N ASN A 368 26.88 43.15 11.18
CA ASN A 368 26.96 43.92 9.93
C ASN A 368 27.72 45.26 10.10
N GLU A 369 27.77 45.86 11.29
CA GLU A 369 28.52 47.11 11.54
C GLU A 369 30.02 46.99 11.26
N SER A 370 30.58 45.78 11.38
CA SER A 370 31.97 45.49 11.00
C SER A 370 32.28 45.65 9.50
N GLN A 371 31.28 45.92 8.66
CA GLN A 371 31.44 46.20 7.23
C GLN A 371 31.25 47.68 6.85
N ILE A 372 30.84 48.57 7.78
CA ILE A 372 30.35 49.92 7.42
C ILE A 372 31.37 51.05 7.67
N ILE A 373 32.51 50.80 8.33
CA ILE A 373 33.56 51.81 8.52
C ILE A 373 34.74 51.55 7.58
N PRO A 374 34.91 52.32 6.49
CA PRO A 374 36.16 52.31 5.74
C PRO A 374 37.19 53.16 6.50
N GLU A 375 38.06 52.55 7.28
CA GLU A 375 39.27 53.24 7.76
C GLU A 375 40.18 53.52 6.56
N LYS A 376 40.28 54.80 6.18
CA LYS A 376 41.24 55.31 5.21
C LYS A 376 42.65 55.29 5.81
N ASN A 377 43.59 54.77 5.00
CA ASN A 377 45.03 55.02 4.96
C ASN A 377 45.95 54.41 6.06
N GLY A 378 46.76 53.41 5.67
CA GLY A 378 48.00 53.00 6.33
C GLY A 378 48.73 51.86 5.63
N LYS A 379 50.03 52.02 5.34
CA LYS A 379 50.93 51.16 4.53
C LYS A 379 51.07 49.70 5.02
N PRO A 380 51.50 48.74 4.15
CA PRO A 380 51.53 47.32 4.51
C PRO A 380 52.78 46.97 5.33
N ARG A 381 52.58 46.27 6.46
CA ARG A 381 53.64 45.58 7.20
C ARG A 381 53.44 44.07 7.03
N LYS A 382 54.46 43.41 6.50
CA LYS A 382 54.54 41.94 6.37
C LYS A 382 54.56 41.28 7.74
N THR A 383 53.63 40.36 8.01
CA THR A 383 53.84 39.21 8.90
C THR A 383 52.78 38.10 8.68
N LEU A 384 53.29 36.88 8.45
CA LEU A 384 52.77 35.55 8.83
C LEU A 384 51.47 34.98 8.20
N LYS A 385 51.70 33.92 7.42
CA LYS A 385 50.81 32.76 7.12
C LYS A 385 49.91 32.44 8.33
N GLY A 386 48.61 32.21 8.25
CA GLY A 386 47.69 32.00 7.15
C GLY A 386 46.43 31.37 7.76
N THR A 387 45.69 32.12 8.56
CA THR A 387 44.35 31.73 9.04
C THR A 387 43.32 32.30 8.09
N SER A 388 42.45 31.41 7.61
CA SER A 388 41.34 31.66 6.68
C SER A 388 40.65 33.00 6.96
N GLN A 389 40.59 33.84 5.93
CA GLN A 389 39.82 35.07 5.92
C GLN A 389 38.39 34.82 6.42
N ASN A 390 37.95 35.61 7.40
CA ASN A 390 36.58 35.69 7.87
C ASN A 390 35.66 36.15 6.73
N LYS A 391 35.18 35.23 5.90
CA LYS A 391 33.90 35.41 5.21
C LYS A 391 32.83 35.37 6.29
N GLY A 392 31.98 36.41 6.36
CA GLY A 392 30.84 36.43 7.27
C GLY A 392 30.08 35.10 7.19
N LYS A 393 29.87 34.44 8.34
CA LYS A 393 29.23 33.12 8.38
C LYS A 393 27.80 33.26 7.86
N VAL A 394 27.56 32.85 6.62
CA VAL A 394 26.22 32.61 6.09
C VAL A 394 25.64 31.45 6.90
N GLU A 395 24.51 31.67 7.58
CA GLU A 395 23.84 30.59 8.29
C GLU A 395 23.13 29.69 7.26
N THR A 396 23.31 28.38 7.39
CA THR A 396 22.72 27.37 6.49
C THR A 396 21.80 26.47 7.31
N ILE A 397 20.62 26.15 6.78
CA ILE A 397 19.71 25.17 7.39
C ILE A 397 20.17 23.77 6.94
N PRO A 398 20.49 22.86 7.87
CA PRO A 398 20.79 21.47 7.53
C PRO A 398 19.65 20.81 6.74
N PHE A 399 19.99 19.90 5.84
CA PHE A 399 19.00 19.14 5.07
C PHE A 399 18.07 18.31 5.95
N LEU A 400 18.60 17.82 7.08
CA LEU A 400 17.83 17.16 8.13
C LEU A 400 17.85 18.04 9.37
N HIS A 401 16.69 18.49 9.83
CA HIS A 401 16.62 19.37 10.99
C HIS A 401 15.36 19.18 11.81
N LEU A 402 15.45 19.56 13.10
CA LEU A 402 14.31 19.59 13.99
C LEU A 402 13.73 21.00 14.07
N LYS A 403 12.40 21.09 14.10
CA LYS A 403 11.66 22.33 14.30
C LYS A 403 11.20 22.46 15.75
N LYS A 404 11.08 23.70 16.20
CA LYS A 404 10.48 24.06 17.48
C LYS A 404 9.23 24.88 17.23
N LYS A 405 8.18 24.61 18.00
CA LYS A 405 6.95 25.39 17.96
C LYS A 405 7.18 26.79 18.57
N THR A 406 6.83 27.81 17.81
CA THR A 406 6.81 29.23 18.20
C THR A 406 5.38 29.76 18.10
N LEU A 407 5.15 31.02 18.51
CA LEU A 407 3.82 31.65 18.43
C LEU A 407 3.27 31.75 16.99
N HIS A 408 4.16 31.69 15.99
CA HIS A 408 3.83 31.86 14.57
C HIS A 408 3.91 30.57 13.73
N GLY A 409 4.21 29.42 14.35
CA GLY A 409 4.28 28.13 13.67
C GLY A 409 5.48 27.29 14.09
N TRP A 410 5.96 26.42 13.20
CA TRP A 410 7.13 25.57 13.42
C TRP A 410 8.35 26.16 12.71
N ASP A 411 9.35 26.58 13.49
CA ASP A 411 10.60 27.18 12.97
C ASP A 411 11.79 26.25 13.22
N TYR A 412 12.83 26.36 12.38
CA TYR A 412 14.10 25.63 12.54
C TYR A 412 14.75 25.92 13.91
N SER A 413 15.15 24.85 14.62
CA SER A 413 15.89 24.97 15.88
C SER A 413 17.30 24.41 15.76
N LYS A 414 18.31 25.29 15.81
CA LYS A 414 19.73 24.92 15.78
C LYS A 414 20.12 23.99 16.94
N ARG A 415 19.57 24.22 18.13
CA ARG A 415 19.87 23.42 19.33
C ARG A 415 19.36 21.99 19.20
N LEU A 416 18.07 21.82 18.85
CA LEU A 416 17.46 20.50 18.70
C LEU A 416 18.09 19.74 17.53
N THR A 417 18.35 20.44 16.43
CA THR A 417 19.02 19.87 15.25
C THR A 417 20.43 19.39 15.56
N GLY A 418 21.21 20.16 16.33
CA GLY A 418 22.53 19.72 16.77
C GLY A 418 22.48 18.41 17.58
N THR A 419 21.50 18.26 18.47
CA THR A 419 21.30 17.00 19.21
C THR A 419 20.99 15.84 18.26
N TYR A 420 20.08 16.04 17.31
CA TYR A 420 19.69 15.00 16.34
C TYR A 420 20.85 14.59 15.44
N LEU A 421 21.57 15.55 14.83
CA LEU A 421 22.70 15.25 13.95
C LEU A 421 23.85 14.57 14.70
N ASN A 422 24.13 14.95 15.95
CA ASN A 422 25.10 14.25 16.80
C ASN A 422 24.67 12.80 17.08
N CYS A 423 23.36 12.54 17.23
CA CYS A 423 22.85 11.17 17.37
C CYS A 423 23.05 10.38 16.08
N LEU A 424 22.84 10.99 14.92
CA LEU A 424 23.10 10.38 13.62
C LEU A 424 24.60 10.10 13.42
N GLU A 425 25.49 11.02 13.80
CA GLU A 425 26.93 10.81 13.68
C GLU A 425 27.38 9.61 14.55
N ASN A 426 26.91 9.56 15.80
CA ASN A 426 27.18 8.43 16.69
C ASN A 426 26.57 7.13 16.15
N ALA A 427 25.36 7.18 15.59
CA ALA A 427 24.71 6.03 14.96
C ALA A 427 25.51 5.50 13.75
N ALA A 428 26.12 6.38 12.96
CA ALA A 428 26.94 5.98 11.81
C ALA A 428 28.29 5.36 12.27
N ARG A 429 28.90 5.90 13.32
CA ARG A 429 30.20 5.46 13.84
C ARG A 429 30.09 4.19 14.69
N ASP A 430 29.26 4.22 15.72
CA ASP A 430 29.21 3.20 16.77
C ASP A 430 28.00 2.27 16.60
N GLY A 431 26.93 2.75 15.94
CA GLY A 431 25.67 2.02 15.79
C GLY A 431 24.63 2.39 16.84
N VAL A 432 23.40 1.87 16.69
CA VAL A 432 22.28 2.12 17.62
C VAL A 432 21.70 0.79 18.09
N THR A 433 21.52 0.64 19.41
CA THR A 433 20.83 -0.50 19.97
C THR A 433 19.34 -0.21 20.20
N PHE A 434 18.52 -1.23 19.93
CA PHE A 434 17.08 -1.27 20.20
C PHE A 434 16.73 -2.47 21.10
N GLN A 435 17.71 -3.00 21.85
CA GLN A 435 17.49 -4.10 22.76
C GLN A 435 16.42 -3.75 23.80
N GLY A 436 15.47 -4.67 24.00
CA GLY A 436 14.37 -4.48 24.95
C GLY A 436 13.29 -3.51 24.47
N LYS A 437 13.35 -3.02 23.23
CA LYS A 437 12.31 -2.18 22.63
C LYS A 437 11.27 -3.01 21.89
N TYR A 438 10.01 -2.66 22.10
CA TYR A 438 8.85 -3.31 21.50
C TYR A 438 8.20 -2.37 20.49
N VAL A 439 8.09 -2.80 19.24
CA VAL A 439 7.68 -1.94 18.13
C VAL A 439 6.48 -2.53 17.40
N LEU A 440 5.48 -1.71 17.10
CA LEU A 440 4.43 -2.02 16.15
C LEU A 440 4.70 -1.28 14.83
N MET A 441 4.79 -2.01 13.72
CA MET A 441 4.98 -1.45 12.39
C MET A 441 3.85 -1.81 11.44
N THR A 442 3.32 -0.79 10.75
CA THR A 442 2.43 -0.95 9.61
C THR A 442 3.05 -0.41 8.34
N GLY A 443 2.77 -1.03 7.19
CA GLY A 443 3.34 -0.60 5.90
C GLY A 443 4.79 -1.01 5.63
N ALA A 444 5.29 -2.09 6.25
CA ALA A 444 6.67 -2.58 6.07
C ALA A 444 6.82 -3.64 4.95
N GLY A 445 6.03 -3.52 3.88
CA GLY A 445 6.09 -4.44 2.73
C GLY A 445 7.41 -4.37 1.94
N ALA A 446 7.67 -5.36 1.10
CA ALA A 446 8.88 -5.43 0.29
C ALA A 446 9.07 -4.17 -0.58
N GLY A 447 10.30 -3.63 -0.61
CA GLY A 447 10.65 -2.41 -1.35
C GLY A 447 10.04 -1.12 -0.77
N SER A 448 9.68 -1.10 0.52
CA SER A 448 9.23 0.09 1.23
C SER A 448 10.28 0.61 2.22
N ILE A 449 10.16 1.89 2.61
CA ILE A 449 10.97 2.47 3.69
C ILE A 449 10.79 1.69 5.00
N GLY A 450 9.56 1.22 5.26
CA GLY A 450 9.24 0.43 6.45
C GLY A 450 10.00 -0.89 6.52
N ALA A 451 10.31 -1.52 5.37
CA ALA A 451 11.13 -2.73 5.35
C ALA A 451 12.59 -2.46 5.74
N GLU A 452 13.17 -1.35 5.30
CA GLU A 452 14.54 -0.95 5.69
C GLU A 452 14.60 -0.52 7.17
N VAL A 453 13.57 0.17 7.66
CA VAL A 453 13.46 0.48 9.10
C VAL A 453 13.33 -0.79 9.93
N LEU A 454 12.55 -1.79 9.47
CA LEU A 454 12.43 -3.09 10.12
C LEU A 454 13.78 -3.82 10.21
N GLN A 455 14.56 -3.81 9.12
CA GLN A 455 15.92 -4.39 9.11
C GLN A 455 16.79 -3.73 10.20
N GLY A 456 16.74 -2.41 10.33
CA GLY A 456 17.52 -1.70 11.34
C GLY A 456 17.06 -1.97 12.78
N LEU A 457 15.74 -1.99 13.04
CA LEU A 457 15.20 -2.32 14.35
C LEU A 457 15.60 -3.73 14.81
N VAL A 458 15.46 -4.71 13.92
CA VAL A 458 15.75 -6.11 14.19
C VAL A 458 17.26 -6.33 14.33
N SER A 459 18.09 -5.64 13.54
CA SER A 459 19.54 -5.64 13.71
C SER A 459 19.97 -5.07 15.07
N GLY A 460 19.26 -4.05 15.57
CA GLY A 460 19.50 -3.47 16.89
C GLY A 460 18.91 -4.27 18.05
N GLY A 461 18.22 -5.39 17.83
CA GLY A 461 17.71 -6.24 18.92
C GLY A 461 16.26 -5.96 19.34
N ALA A 462 15.49 -5.24 18.51
CA ALA A 462 14.09 -4.95 18.81
C ALA A 462 13.19 -6.17 18.63
N LYS A 463 12.06 -6.16 19.35
CA LYS A 463 10.94 -7.07 19.13
C LYS A 463 9.85 -6.34 18.37
N VAL A 464 9.52 -6.81 17.17
CA VAL A 464 8.70 -6.05 16.22
C VAL A 464 7.48 -6.86 15.79
N VAL A 465 6.28 -6.30 15.98
CA VAL A 465 5.06 -6.77 15.32
C VAL A 465 4.96 -6.08 13.98
N VAL A 466 4.98 -6.86 12.91
CA VAL A 466 4.89 -6.38 11.52
C VAL A 466 3.57 -6.82 10.92
N THR A 467 2.84 -5.85 10.39
CA THR A 467 1.56 -6.10 9.75
C THR A 467 1.69 -6.23 8.23
N THR A 468 0.92 -7.14 7.64
CA THR A 468 0.79 -7.24 6.18
C THR A 468 -0.67 -7.35 5.78
N SER A 469 -1.10 -6.55 4.80
CA SER A 469 -2.44 -6.67 4.20
C SER A 469 -2.51 -7.77 3.14
N ARG A 470 -1.36 -8.28 2.66
CA ARG A 470 -1.24 -9.34 1.65
C ARG A 470 -0.53 -10.54 2.27
N PHE A 471 -1.23 -11.29 3.12
CA PHE A 471 -0.66 -12.45 3.78
C PHE A 471 -0.61 -13.64 2.81
N SER A 472 0.59 -14.03 2.38
CA SER A 472 0.85 -15.16 1.48
C SER A 472 2.14 -15.86 1.87
N ARG A 473 2.38 -17.05 1.29
CA ARG A 473 3.64 -17.79 1.49
C ARG A 473 4.87 -16.96 1.12
N GLU A 474 4.84 -16.33 -0.06
CA GLU A 474 5.92 -15.47 -0.55
C GLU A 474 6.23 -14.33 0.43
N VAL A 475 5.20 -13.69 0.99
CA VAL A 475 5.38 -12.60 1.97
C VAL A 475 5.92 -13.12 3.30
N THR A 476 5.48 -14.29 3.75
CA THR A 476 6.03 -14.89 4.98
C THR A 476 7.48 -15.33 4.82
N GLU A 477 7.86 -15.88 3.65
CA GLU A 477 9.24 -16.25 3.31
C GLU A 477 10.13 -15.02 3.17
N TYR A 478 9.60 -13.90 2.64
CA TYR A 478 10.30 -12.61 2.62
C TYR A 478 10.70 -12.16 4.03
N TYR A 479 9.76 -12.11 4.98
CA TYR A 479 10.08 -11.72 6.36
C TYR A 479 10.98 -12.76 7.08
N GLN A 480 10.83 -14.05 6.77
CA GLN A 480 11.74 -15.08 7.27
C GLN A 480 13.17 -14.86 6.78
N SER A 481 13.35 -14.58 5.48
CA SER A 481 14.66 -14.30 4.88
C SER A 481 15.29 -13.05 5.48
N MET A 482 14.48 -12.02 5.74
CA MET A 482 14.91 -10.80 6.42
C MET A 482 15.37 -11.10 7.86
N TYR A 483 14.58 -11.84 8.64
CA TYR A 483 14.97 -12.21 10.00
C TYR A 483 16.23 -13.10 10.02
N THR A 484 16.34 -14.04 9.08
CA THR A 484 17.52 -14.90 8.95
C THR A 484 18.78 -14.05 8.75
N ARG A 485 18.67 -13.02 7.90
CA ARG A 485 19.79 -12.18 7.49
C ARG A 485 20.12 -11.04 8.48
N PHE A 486 19.14 -10.51 9.21
CA PHE A 486 19.30 -9.32 10.07
C PHE A 486 18.93 -9.52 11.55
N GLY A 487 18.30 -10.65 11.91
CA GLY A 487 17.84 -10.98 13.26
C GLY A 487 18.94 -11.08 14.29
N SER A 488 19.19 -10.01 15.06
CA SER A 488 20.21 -10.03 16.11
C SER A 488 19.76 -10.73 17.38
N ARG A 489 20.68 -10.92 18.34
CA ARG A 489 20.38 -11.59 19.60
C ARG A 489 19.26 -10.89 20.37
N GLY A 490 18.22 -11.64 20.73
CA GLY A 490 17.07 -11.12 21.48
C GLY A 490 16.04 -10.38 20.63
N SER A 491 16.30 -10.21 19.33
CA SER A 491 15.30 -9.68 18.38
C SER A 491 14.23 -10.73 18.06
N GLN A 492 13.05 -10.25 17.71
CA GLN A 492 11.92 -11.10 17.33
C GLN A 492 11.07 -10.37 16.29
N ILE A 493 10.62 -11.07 15.25
CA ILE A 493 9.61 -10.55 14.32
C ILE A 493 8.34 -11.37 14.48
N VAL A 494 7.21 -10.70 14.68
CA VAL A 494 5.86 -11.30 14.67
C VAL A 494 5.10 -10.76 13.47
N VAL A 495 4.92 -11.58 12.43
CA VAL A 495 4.20 -11.20 11.21
C VAL A 495 2.72 -11.58 11.36
N VAL A 496 1.83 -10.60 11.19
CA VAL A 496 0.38 -10.80 11.30
C VAL A 496 -0.36 -10.28 10.05
N PRO A 497 -1.41 -10.97 9.58
CA PRO A 497 -2.34 -10.39 8.62
C PRO A 497 -3.10 -9.26 9.29
N PHE A 498 -3.24 -8.11 8.65
CA PHE A 498 -3.92 -6.96 9.24
C PHE A 498 -4.39 -5.98 8.17
N ASN A 499 -5.66 -5.58 8.27
CA ASN A 499 -6.24 -4.54 7.45
C ASN A 499 -6.44 -3.26 8.29
N GLN A 500 -5.58 -2.26 8.08
CA GLN A 500 -5.70 -0.97 8.76
C GLN A 500 -6.98 -0.21 8.36
N GLY A 501 -7.71 -0.62 7.31
CA GLY A 501 -9.02 -0.07 6.94
C GLY A 501 -10.17 -0.61 7.80
N SER A 502 -10.00 -1.81 8.38
CA SER A 502 -10.96 -2.40 9.31
C SER A 502 -10.78 -1.84 10.72
N LYS A 503 -11.87 -1.36 11.32
CA LYS A 503 -11.86 -0.93 12.73
C LYS A 503 -11.65 -2.14 13.66
N GLN A 504 -12.27 -3.28 13.32
CA GLN A 504 -12.22 -4.50 14.11
C GLN A 504 -10.79 -5.05 14.17
N ASP A 505 -10.07 -5.03 13.04
CA ASP A 505 -8.67 -5.45 13.01
C ASP A 505 -7.78 -4.57 13.89
N VAL A 506 -8.01 -3.25 13.90
CA VAL A 506 -7.25 -2.30 14.76
C VAL A 506 -7.44 -2.63 16.23
N GLU A 507 -8.68 -2.87 16.66
CA GLU A 507 -9.01 -3.22 18.04
C GLU A 507 -8.41 -4.59 18.41
N ALA A 508 -8.63 -5.61 17.57
CA ALA A 508 -8.17 -6.98 17.81
C ALA A 508 -6.64 -7.12 17.78
N LEU A 509 -5.94 -6.39 16.91
CA LEU A 509 -4.48 -6.39 16.86
C LEU A 509 -3.89 -5.84 18.16
N VAL A 510 -4.39 -4.70 18.63
CA VAL A 510 -3.88 -4.07 19.85
C VAL A 510 -4.20 -4.91 21.08
N GLU A 511 -5.40 -5.52 21.13
CA GLU A 511 -5.75 -6.49 22.18
C GLU A 511 -4.79 -7.69 22.18
N TYR A 512 -4.51 -8.28 21.01
CA TYR A 512 -3.54 -9.39 20.88
C TYR A 512 -2.13 -9.03 21.35
N ILE A 513 -1.67 -7.80 21.09
CA ILE A 513 -0.35 -7.35 21.54
C ILE A 513 -0.27 -7.28 23.07
N TYR A 514 -1.32 -6.76 23.72
CA TYR A 514 -1.34 -6.44 25.15
C TYR A 514 -1.93 -7.54 26.05
N ASP A 515 -2.63 -8.53 25.49
CA ASP A 515 -3.17 -9.66 26.25
C ASP A 515 -2.04 -10.60 26.70
N THR A 516 -2.01 -10.92 27.99
CA THR A 516 -1.01 -11.79 28.62
C THR A 516 -1.40 -13.27 28.60
N LYS A 517 -2.68 -13.59 28.35
CA LYS A 517 -3.18 -14.97 28.37
C LYS A 517 -3.10 -15.65 27.02
N THR A 518 -3.64 -15.01 25.99
CA THR A 518 -3.72 -15.55 24.63
C THR A 518 -2.92 -14.75 23.60
N GLY A 519 -2.45 -13.57 24.01
CA GLY A 519 -1.66 -12.65 23.20
C GLY A 519 -0.15 -12.71 23.45
N LEU A 520 0.52 -11.62 23.12
CA LEU A 520 1.98 -11.47 23.26
C LEU A 520 2.40 -11.02 24.66
N GLY A 521 1.51 -10.38 25.42
CA GLY A 521 1.84 -9.76 26.71
C GLY A 521 2.87 -8.63 26.61
N TRP A 522 2.92 -7.95 25.47
CA TRP A 522 3.87 -6.87 25.20
C TRP A 522 3.33 -5.52 25.62
N ASP A 523 4.24 -4.60 25.89
CA ASP A 523 3.92 -3.17 26.04
C ASP A 523 4.81 -2.38 25.08
N LEU A 524 4.19 -1.67 24.15
CA LEU A 524 4.85 -1.01 23.03
C LEU A 524 5.65 0.22 23.48
N ASP A 525 6.87 0.36 22.94
CA ASP A 525 7.74 1.53 23.06
C ASP A 525 7.69 2.41 21.80
N PHE A 526 7.43 1.82 20.63
CA PHE A 526 7.37 2.55 19.36
C PHE A 526 6.19 2.10 18.50
N ILE A 527 5.58 3.05 17.79
CA ILE A 527 4.55 2.80 16.78
C ILE A 527 4.98 3.49 15.48
N VAL A 528 5.10 2.72 14.40
CA VAL A 528 5.48 3.20 13.06
C VAL A 528 4.32 2.91 12.09
N PRO A 529 3.29 3.77 12.03
CA PRO A 529 2.07 3.52 11.28
C PRO A 529 2.21 3.97 9.80
N PHE A 530 3.03 3.28 9.00
CA PHE A 530 3.33 3.67 7.62
C PHE A 530 2.42 3.05 6.56
N ALA A 531 1.37 2.32 6.94
CA ALA A 531 0.43 1.78 5.96
C ALA A 531 -0.27 2.90 5.18
N ALA A 532 -0.29 2.76 3.85
CA ALA A 532 -0.92 3.69 2.94
C ALA A 532 -1.37 2.96 1.66
N ILE A 533 -2.30 3.57 0.93
CA ILE A 533 -2.72 3.15 -0.40
C ILE A 533 -2.34 4.25 -1.39
N SER A 534 -1.88 3.89 -2.58
CA SER A 534 -1.62 4.87 -3.65
C SER A 534 -2.95 5.36 -4.24
N GLU A 535 -3.09 6.67 -4.41
CA GLU A 535 -4.30 7.33 -4.92
C GLU A 535 -4.05 8.12 -6.22
N ASN A 536 -2.95 7.85 -6.92
CA ASN A 536 -2.53 8.60 -8.09
C ASN A 536 -3.65 8.75 -9.15
N GLY A 537 -3.78 9.95 -9.69
CA GLY A 537 -4.71 10.28 -10.78
C GLY A 537 -6.09 10.73 -10.31
N ARG A 538 -6.29 11.01 -9.02
CA ARG A 538 -7.55 11.51 -8.46
C ARG A 538 -7.46 12.99 -8.14
N GLN A 539 -8.20 13.79 -8.90
CA GLN A 539 -8.41 15.21 -8.66
C GLN A 539 -9.60 15.43 -7.73
N ILE A 540 -9.90 16.70 -7.45
CA ILE A 540 -11.01 17.11 -6.58
C ILE A 540 -12.38 16.63 -7.06
N ASP A 541 -12.56 16.45 -8.37
CA ASP A 541 -13.80 15.99 -9.01
C ASP A 541 -13.92 14.45 -9.11
N THR A 542 -12.81 13.76 -8.88
CA THR A 542 -12.65 12.30 -9.07
C THR A 542 -12.26 11.58 -7.78
N ILE A 543 -12.53 12.21 -6.64
CA ILE A 543 -12.49 11.56 -5.32
C ILE A 543 -13.58 10.49 -5.30
N ASP A 544 -13.19 9.25 -5.03
CA ASP A 544 -14.05 8.08 -5.06
C ASP A 544 -13.89 7.22 -3.78
N SER A 545 -14.59 6.08 -3.74
CA SER A 545 -14.52 5.09 -2.66
C SER A 545 -13.11 4.63 -2.28
N ARG A 546 -12.15 4.66 -3.23
CA ARG A 546 -10.74 4.34 -2.95
C ARG A 546 -10.06 5.44 -2.15
N SER A 547 -10.36 6.70 -2.44
CA SER A 547 -9.84 7.82 -1.65
C SER A 547 -10.40 7.86 -0.24
N GLU A 548 -11.68 7.56 -0.06
CA GLU A 548 -12.28 7.47 1.28
C GLU A 548 -11.65 6.35 2.12
N LEU A 549 -11.41 5.18 1.51
CA LEU A 549 -10.74 4.07 2.20
C LEU A 549 -9.29 4.45 2.55
N ALA A 550 -8.57 5.09 1.63
CA ALA A 550 -7.20 5.53 1.86
C ALA A 550 -7.12 6.55 3.00
N HIS A 551 -8.05 7.52 3.04
CA HIS A 551 -8.17 8.48 4.13
C HIS A 551 -8.48 7.80 5.47
N ARG A 552 -9.37 6.80 5.46
CA ARG A 552 -9.66 5.98 6.64
C ARG A 552 -8.43 5.25 7.16
N ILE A 553 -7.60 4.68 6.28
CA ILE A 553 -6.37 3.97 6.65
C ILE A 553 -5.32 4.93 7.21
N MET A 554 -5.06 6.04 6.51
CA MET A 554 -3.94 6.95 6.79
C MET A 554 -4.22 7.91 7.95
N LEU A 555 -5.49 8.22 8.24
CA LEU A 555 -5.87 9.16 9.29
C LEU A 555 -6.79 8.53 10.34
N THR A 556 -8.04 8.19 9.99
CA THR A 556 -9.07 7.86 10.99
C THR A 556 -8.70 6.63 11.81
N ASN A 557 -8.28 5.54 11.16
CA ASN A 557 -7.90 4.32 11.84
C ASN A 557 -6.49 4.38 12.45
N LEU A 558 -5.63 5.28 11.97
CA LEU A 558 -4.38 5.58 12.68
C LEU A 558 -4.69 6.22 14.04
N ILE A 559 -5.58 7.21 14.10
CA ILE A 559 -6.01 7.81 15.37
C ILE A 559 -6.68 6.76 16.28
N ARG A 560 -7.50 5.86 15.72
CA ARG A 560 -8.08 4.74 16.48
C ARG A 560 -7.01 3.80 17.02
N LEU A 561 -5.99 3.46 16.23
CA LEU A 561 -4.88 2.61 16.65
C LEU A 561 -4.16 3.21 17.87
N LEU A 562 -3.86 4.51 17.82
CA LEU A 562 -3.28 5.23 18.96
C LEU A 562 -4.21 5.21 20.17
N GLY A 563 -5.51 5.46 19.96
CA GLY A 563 -6.53 5.40 21.01
C GLY A 563 -6.60 4.03 21.68
N CYS A 564 -6.56 2.94 20.91
CA CYS A 564 -6.55 1.58 21.44
C CYS A 564 -5.32 1.31 22.31
N VAL A 565 -4.12 1.71 21.87
CA VAL A 565 -2.88 1.53 22.66
C VAL A 565 -2.95 2.34 23.95
N LYS A 566 -3.43 3.58 23.87
CA LYS A 566 -3.66 4.42 25.06
C LYS A 566 -4.59 3.73 26.05
N SER A 567 -5.71 3.17 25.58
CA SER A 567 -6.67 2.46 26.45
C SER A 567 -6.03 1.25 27.13
N GLN A 568 -5.30 0.41 26.39
CA GLN A 568 -4.63 -0.76 26.97
C GLN A 568 -3.57 -0.38 28.02
N LYS A 569 -2.79 0.68 27.77
CA LYS A 569 -1.80 1.20 28.74
C LYS A 569 -2.48 1.83 29.97
N THR A 570 -3.58 2.56 29.79
CA THR A 570 -4.36 3.17 30.89
C THR A 570 -4.93 2.09 31.80
N GLU A 571 -5.57 1.07 31.23
CA GLU A 571 -6.21 -0.02 31.98
C GLU A 571 -5.20 -0.82 32.83
N ARG A 572 -3.95 -0.93 32.36
CA ARG A 572 -2.86 -1.63 33.06
C ARG A 572 -2.01 -0.73 33.97
N GLY A 573 -2.27 0.58 34.01
CA GLY A 573 -1.50 1.54 34.81
C GLY A 573 -0.08 1.81 34.30
N PHE A 574 0.18 1.66 33.00
CA PHE A 574 1.50 1.91 32.39
C PHE A 574 1.74 3.41 32.13
N GLU A 575 1.84 4.22 33.18
CA GLU A 575 2.00 5.67 33.06
C GLU A 575 3.43 6.13 32.76
N THR A 576 4.44 5.27 32.98
CA THR A 576 5.87 5.64 32.91
C THR A 576 6.58 5.10 31.68
N ARG A 577 5.85 4.44 30.77
CA ARG A 577 6.40 3.85 29.55
C ARG A 577 5.62 4.31 28.32
N PRO A 578 5.80 5.57 27.87
CA PRO A 578 5.10 6.06 26.69
C PRO A 578 5.57 5.35 25.43
N ALA A 579 4.65 5.09 24.49
CA ALA A 579 5.00 4.66 23.15
C ALA A 579 5.23 5.86 22.23
N GLN A 580 6.43 5.99 21.65
CA GLN A 580 6.75 7.02 20.68
C GLN A 580 6.14 6.67 19.32
N VAL A 581 5.28 7.56 18.83
CA VAL A 581 4.62 7.44 17.53
C VAL A 581 5.45 8.20 16.49
N VAL A 582 6.06 7.46 15.56
CA VAL A 582 6.78 8.05 14.42
C VAL A 582 5.79 8.30 13.29
N LEU A 583 5.19 9.49 13.25
CA LEU A 583 4.16 9.82 12.26
C LEU A 583 4.79 10.08 10.89
N PRO A 584 4.32 9.43 9.82
CA PRO A 584 4.78 9.72 8.46
C PRO A 584 4.07 10.97 7.94
N LEU A 585 4.64 12.15 8.22
CA LEU A 585 4.18 13.42 7.67
C LEU A 585 4.72 13.62 6.25
N SER A 586 4.11 14.56 5.53
CA SER A 586 4.44 14.87 4.13
C SER A 586 4.75 16.35 3.99
N PRO A 587 5.77 16.73 3.20
CA PRO A 587 5.99 18.13 2.82
C PRO A 587 5.01 18.58 1.73
N ASN A 588 4.36 17.64 1.04
CA ASN A 588 3.32 17.91 0.06
C ASN A 588 1.95 18.00 0.74
N HIS A 589 1.35 19.20 0.70
CA HIS A 589 -0.02 19.48 1.14
C HIS A 589 -0.86 19.97 -0.05
N GLY A 590 -0.92 19.17 -1.12
CA GLY A 590 -1.64 19.52 -2.36
C GLY A 590 -0.80 20.32 -3.37
N THR A 591 0.52 20.38 -3.20
CA THR A 591 1.45 21.06 -4.11
C THR A 591 1.55 20.36 -5.47
N PHE A 592 1.50 19.03 -5.49
CA PHE A 592 1.54 18.26 -6.74
C PHE A 592 0.15 18.07 -7.37
N GLY A 593 -0.90 17.94 -6.54
CA GLY A 593 -2.25 17.58 -6.96
C GLY A 593 -2.36 16.13 -7.46
N ASN A 594 -3.56 15.74 -7.89
CA ASN A 594 -3.89 14.39 -8.40
C ASN A 594 -3.62 13.25 -7.40
N ASP A 595 -3.58 13.55 -6.09
CA ASP A 595 -3.21 12.64 -5.02
C ASP A 595 -4.40 12.23 -4.12
N GLY A 596 -5.64 12.43 -4.57
CA GLY A 596 -6.84 12.02 -3.83
C GLY A 596 -6.94 12.73 -2.48
N LEU A 597 -7.13 11.96 -1.40
CA LEU A 597 -7.21 12.48 -0.03
C LEU A 597 -5.90 12.30 0.76
N TYR A 598 -4.78 12.10 0.06
CA TYR A 598 -3.46 11.94 0.67
C TYR A 598 -3.04 13.19 1.44
N SER A 599 -3.19 14.37 0.83
CA SER A 599 -2.70 15.63 1.40
C SER A 599 -3.45 16.00 2.69
N GLU A 600 -4.77 15.79 2.71
CA GLU A 600 -5.69 15.98 3.82
C GLU A 600 -5.36 15.01 4.95
N SER A 601 -5.11 13.73 4.61
CA SER A 601 -4.70 12.70 5.57
C SER A 601 -3.41 13.10 6.29
N LYS A 602 -2.40 13.56 5.53
CA LYS A 602 -1.08 13.90 6.09
C LYS A 602 -1.08 15.18 6.89
N LEU A 603 -1.79 16.21 6.43
CA LEU A 603 -1.92 17.48 7.14
C LEU A 603 -2.71 17.31 8.45
N ALA A 604 -3.78 16.53 8.45
CA ALA A 604 -4.60 16.31 9.64
C ALA A 604 -3.84 15.62 10.80
N LEU A 605 -2.80 14.83 10.50
CA LEU A 605 -1.93 14.22 11.53
C LEU A 605 -1.16 15.25 12.34
N GLU A 606 -0.89 16.45 11.81
CA GLU A 606 -0.20 17.51 12.55
C GLU A 606 -1.02 18.02 13.75
N THR A 607 -2.33 17.80 13.76
CA THR A 607 -3.18 18.12 14.92
C THR A 607 -2.74 17.37 16.19
N LEU A 608 -2.11 16.19 16.05
CA LEU A 608 -1.61 15.40 17.17
C LEU A 608 -0.53 16.11 17.98
N PHE A 609 0.24 17.03 17.37
CA PHE A 609 1.18 17.87 18.10
C PHE A 609 0.51 18.76 19.15
N ASN A 610 -0.70 19.25 18.86
CA ASN A 610 -1.47 20.07 19.79
C ASN A 610 -2.26 19.21 20.76
N ARG A 611 -2.86 18.11 20.26
CA ARG A 611 -3.69 17.21 21.07
C ARG A 611 -2.89 16.54 22.19
N TRP A 612 -1.58 16.34 22.01
CA TRP A 612 -0.70 15.87 23.08
C TRP A 612 -0.74 16.75 24.33
N TYR A 613 -0.88 18.08 24.16
CA TYR A 613 -0.99 19.01 25.29
C TYR A 613 -2.43 19.19 25.80
N SER A 614 -3.42 19.12 24.91
CA SER A 614 -4.81 19.44 25.26
C SER A 614 -5.62 18.26 25.80
N GLU A 615 -5.11 17.03 25.69
CA GLU A 615 -5.80 15.79 26.07
C GLU A 615 -4.97 14.95 27.05
N SER A 616 -5.62 13.98 27.70
CA SER A 616 -5.05 13.16 28.77
C SER A 616 -4.37 11.87 28.28
N TRP A 617 -3.45 11.99 27.32
CA TRP A 617 -2.71 10.83 26.80
C TRP A 617 -1.19 11.00 26.69
N ALA A 618 -0.65 12.15 27.08
CA ALA A 618 0.78 12.46 26.99
C ALA A 618 1.69 11.44 27.71
N ASN A 619 1.24 10.89 28.84
CA ASN A 619 1.99 9.89 29.62
C ASN A 619 2.07 8.52 28.90
N TYR A 620 1.16 8.25 27.96
CA TYR A 620 1.02 6.95 27.30
C TYR A 620 1.58 6.94 25.87
N LEU A 621 1.51 8.08 25.18
CA LEU A 621 2.00 8.23 23.81
C LEU A 621 2.76 9.55 23.65
N THR A 622 3.90 9.49 22.96
CA THR A 622 4.67 10.68 22.57
C THR A 622 4.67 10.81 21.05
N VAL A 623 4.67 12.05 20.55
CA VAL A 623 4.53 12.31 19.11
C VAL A 623 5.86 12.74 18.52
N CYS A 624 6.33 11.99 17.52
CA CYS A 624 7.48 12.33 16.70
C CYS A 624 7.05 12.37 15.24
N GLY A 625 6.75 13.54 14.71
CA GLY A 625 6.36 13.70 13.31
C GLY A 625 7.59 13.80 12.42
N ALA A 626 7.72 12.89 11.47
CA ALA A 626 8.78 12.88 10.47
C ALA A 626 8.22 13.33 9.12
N VAL A 627 8.62 14.51 8.65
CA VAL A 627 8.32 14.99 7.28
C VAL A 627 9.26 14.28 6.33
N ILE A 628 8.78 13.20 5.73
CA ILE A 628 9.57 12.32 4.87
C ILE A 628 9.76 13.00 3.51
N GLY A 629 11.01 13.28 3.17
CA GLY A 629 11.39 13.82 1.87
C GLY A 629 11.29 12.83 0.73
N TRP A 630 11.76 13.27 -0.44
CA TRP A 630 11.75 12.43 -1.63
C TRP A 630 12.63 11.20 -1.45
N THR A 631 11.98 10.03 -1.38
CA THR A 631 12.66 8.75 -1.24
C THR A 631 12.51 7.91 -2.51
N ARG A 632 13.64 7.64 -3.17
CA ARG A 632 13.78 6.91 -4.43
C ARG A 632 13.50 5.42 -4.26
N GLY A 633 13.02 4.80 -5.34
CA GLY A 633 12.81 3.34 -5.41
C GLY A 633 11.57 2.81 -4.67
N THR A 634 10.81 3.64 -3.96
CA THR A 634 9.54 3.21 -3.36
C THR A 634 8.47 3.00 -4.44
N GLY A 635 7.53 2.08 -4.22
CA GLY A 635 6.44 1.82 -5.18
C GLY A 635 5.66 3.08 -5.57
N LEU A 636 5.54 4.06 -4.65
CA LEU A 636 4.88 5.35 -4.89
C LEU A 636 5.69 6.33 -5.75
N MET A 637 7.03 6.27 -5.68
CA MET A 637 7.92 7.27 -6.27
C MET A 637 8.78 6.72 -7.42
N SER A 638 8.71 5.43 -7.72
CA SER A 638 9.49 4.79 -8.80
C SER A 638 9.32 5.49 -10.16
N GLY A 639 8.09 5.93 -10.49
CA GLY A 639 7.81 6.72 -11.70
C GLY A 639 8.43 8.12 -11.71
N ASN A 640 8.83 8.64 -10.55
CA ASN A 640 9.49 9.95 -10.41
C ASN A 640 11.02 9.82 -10.39
N ASN A 641 11.60 8.61 -10.29
CA ASN A 641 13.05 8.42 -10.20
C ASN A 641 13.83 9.12 -11.33
N ILE A 642 13.27 9.16 -12.54
CA ILE A 642 13.92 9.75 -13.73
C ILE A 642 14.26 11.24 -13.57
N VAL A 643 13.47 11.99 -12.81
CA VAL A 643 13.67 13.44 -12.59
C VAL A 643 14.47 13.75 -11.33
N ALA A 644 14.78 12.74 -10.51
CA ALA A 644 15.48 12.94 -9.23
C ALA A 644 16.87 13.56 -9.42
N GLU A 645 17.63 13.15 -10.45
CA GLU A 645 18.93 13.77 -10.77
C GLU A 645 18.79 15.25 -11.13
N GLY A 646 17.79 15.59 -11.97
CA GLY A 646 17.52 16.97 -12.35
C GLY A 646 17.10 17.84 -11.17
N VAL A 647 16.39 17.27 -10.20
CA VAL A 647 16.01 17.96 -8.96
C VAL A 647 17.24 18.18 -8.07
N GLU A 648 18.11 17.19 -7.89
CA GLU A 648 19.36 17.36 -7.11
C GLU A 648 20.28 18.45 -7.68
N ALA A 649 20.23 18.70 -9.00
CA ALA A 649 20.99 19.77 -9.64
C ALA A 649 20.63 21.19 -9.13
N PHE A 650 19.44 21.38 -8.55
CA PHE A 650 19.04 22.63 -7.89
C PHE A 650 19.66 22.82 -6.49
N GLY A 651 20.46 21.86 -6.02
CA GLY A 651 21.13 21.93 -4.72
C GLY A 651 20.29 21.40 -3.56
N VAL A 652 19.28 20.57 -3.85
CA VAL A 652 18.51 19.78 -2.87
C VAL A 652 19.02 18.34 -2.81
N ARG A 653 18.55 17.57 -1.83
CA ARG A 653 18.91 16.16 -1.65
C ARG A 653 17.70 15.24 -1.79
N THR A 654 17.85 14.19 -2.60
CA THR A 654 16.96 13.03 -2.56
C THR A 654 17.60 11.87 -1.80
N PHE A 655 16.77 10.96 -1.29
CA PHE A 655 17.20 9.87 -0.41
C PHE A 655 16.93 8.51 -1.05
N SER A 656 17.81 7.55 -0.83
CA SER A 656 17.52 6.13 -0.98
C SER A 656 16.65 5.64 0.18
N GLN A 657 16.08 4.44 0.05
CA GLN A 657 15.29 3.85 1.13
C GLN A 657 16.12 3.63 2.40
N GLN A 658 17.39 3.23 2.24
CA GLN A 658 18.35 3.04 3.33
C GLN A 658 18.71 4.35 4.03
N GLU A 659 19.00 5.41 3.28
CA GLU A 659 19.26 6.74 3.85
C GLU A 659 18.05 7.24 4.66
N MET A 660 16.82 7.08 4.14
CA MET A 660 15.63 7.50 4.86
C MET A 660 15.34 6.63 6.09
N ALA A 661 15.59 5.32 6.01
CA ALA A 661 15.48 4.42 7.16
C ALA A 661 16.47 4.81 8.26
N PHE A 662 17.71 5.13 7.91
CA PHE A 662 18.71 5.64 8.84
C PHE A 662 18.25 6.94 9.52
N ASN A 663 17.68 7.88 8.76
CA ASN A 663 17.14 9.12 9.31
C ASN A 663 16.01 8.86 10.34
N LEU A 664 15.09 7.95 10.01
CA LEU A 664 13.96 7.58 10.88
C LEU A 664 14.41 6.84 12.14
N LEU A 665 15.35 5.90 12.02
CA LEU A 665 15.94 5.18 13.16
C LEU A 665 16.69 6.14 14.10
N GLY A 666 17.29 7.21 13.57
CA GLY A 666 17.89 8.28 14.37
C GLY A 666 16.89 8.98 15.29
N LEU A 667 15.60 9.06 14.92
CA LEU A 667 14.53 9.62 15.76
C LEU A 667 14.15 8.71 16.94
N MET A 668 14.55 7.44 16.88
CA MET A 668 14.34 6.45 17.94
C MET A 668 15.57 6.32 18.86
N SER A 669 16.58 7.17 18.68
CA SER A 669 17.74 7.22 19.57
C SER A 669 17.35 7.70 20.97
N PRO A 670 18.01 7.24 22.05
CA PRO A 670 17.62 7.55 23.43
C PRO A 670 17.44 9.05 23.71
N LYS A 671 18.35 9.90 23.20
CA LYS A 671 18.28 11.35 23.39
C LYS A 671 17.05 11.99 22.73
N ILE A 672 16.59 11.45 21.60
CA ILE A 672 15.39 11.95 20.92
C ILE A 672 14.12 11.36 21.54
N VAL A 673 14.18 10.13 22.03
CA VAL A 673 13.10 9.53 22.83
C VAL A 673 12.82 10.39 24.07
N ASP A 674 13.87 10.78 24.81
CA ASP A 674 13.76 11.65 25.99
C ASP A 674 13.21 13.04 25.62
N LEU A 675 13.60 13.56 24.46
CA LEU A 675 13.06 14.81 23.94
C LEU A 675 11.56 14.69 23.64
N CYS A 676 11.12 13.60 23.00
CA CYS A 676 9.72 13.35 22.68
C CYS A 676 8.82 13.22 23.92
N GLN A 677 9.38 12.81 25.06
CA GLN A 677 8.67 12.78 26.35
C GLN A 677 8.46 14.18 26.93
N SER A 678 9.31 15.14 26.59
CA SER A 678 9.24 16.52 27.08
C SER A 678 8.36 17.41 26.18
N GLU A 679 8.53 17.29 24.86
CA GLU A 679 7.75 18.03 23.87
C GLU A 679 7.58 17.21 22.59
N PRO A 680 6.48 17.35 21.85
CA PRO A 680 6.34 16.72 20.55
C PRO A 680 7.42 17.18 19.58
N VAL A 681 8.07 16.22 18.91
CA VAL A 681 9.20 16.49 18.00
C VAL A 681 8.72 16.56 16.56
N PHE A 682 9.05 17.65 15.88
CA PHE A 682 8.84 17.81 14.45
C PHE A 682 10.19 17.71 13.73
N ALA A 683 10.40 16.62 13.00
CA ALA A 683 11.61 16.34 12.24
C ALA A 683 11.36 16.59 10.74
N ASP A 684 12.07 17.54 10.17
CA ASP A 684 12.09 17.81 8.74
C ASP A 684 13.21 17.00 8.08
N LEU A 685 12.81 15.94 7.37
CA LEU A 685 13.70 15.03 6.64
C LEU A 685 13.52 15.23 5.13
N ASN A 686 13.18 16.45 4.70
CA ASN A 686 12.77 16.73 3.33
C ASN A 686 13.93 16.91 2.34
N GLY A 687 15.15 17.20 2.83
CA GLY A 687 16.30 17.41 1.96
C GLY A 687 16.31 18.75 1.22
N GLY A 688 15.61 19.76 1.75
CA GLY A 688 15.61 21.13 1.21
C GLY A 688 14.64 21.39 0.06
N LEU A 689 13.76 20.43 -0.28
CA LEU A 689 12.77 20.60 -1.35
C LEU A 689 11.81 21.78 -1.12
N GLN A 690 11.61 22.19 0.13
CA GLN A 690 10.80 23.36 0.51
C GLN A 690 11.35 24.68 -0.02
N PHE A 691 12.63 24.74 -0.39
CA PHE A 691 13.27 25.96 -0.90
C PHE A 691 13.13 26.12 -2.41
N ILE A 692 12.65 25.09 -3.13
CA ILE A 692 12.39 25.19 -4.56
C ILE A 692 11.03 25.86 -4.78
N PRO A 693 10.97 27.05 -5.40
CA PRO A 693 9.70 27.68 -5.75
C PRO A 693 9.02 26.88 -6.86
N ASN A 694 7.69 26.74 -6.79
CA ASN A 694 6.87 26.02 -7.78
C ASN A 694 7.43 24.62 -8.14
N LEU A 695 7.64 23.78 -7.13
CA LEU A 695 8.21 22.43 -7.29
C LEU A 695 7.46 21.60 -8.36
N ASN A 696 6.15 21.76 -8.50
CA ASN A 696 5.37 21.03 -9.50
C ASN A 696 5.70 21.44 -10.95
N GLU A 697 5.84 22.75 -11.20
CA GLU A 697 6.17 23.28 -12.54
C GLU A 697 7.59 22.86 -12.95
N THR A 698 8.55 22.98 -12.03
CA THR A 698 9.94 22.56 -12.26
C THR A 698 10.04 21.07 -12.55
N MET A 699 9.32 20.24 -11.80
CA MET A 699 9.21 18.81 -12.01
C MET A 699 8.60 18.43 -13.35
N THR A 700 7.49 19.08 -13.70
CA THR A 700 6.78 18.85 -14.97
C THR A 700 7.67 19.24 -16.14
N LYS A 701 8.40 20.36 -16.03
CA LYS A 701 9.37 20.79 -17.04
C LYS A 701 10.51 19.79 -17.19
N LEU A 702 11.16 19.37 -16.10
CA LEU A 702 12.22 18.36 -16.15
C LEU A 702 11.75 17.06 -16.81
N ARG A 703 10.55 16.60 -16.47
CA ARG A 703 9.96 15.40 -17.08
C ARG A 703 9.75 15.60 -18.58
N LYS A 704 9.17 16.74 -18.97
CA LYS A 704 8.92 17.07 -20.37
C LYS A 704 10.23 17.10 -21.16
N ASP A 705 11.26 17.79 -20.65
CA ASP A 705 12.56 17.91 -21.32
C ASP A 705 13.24 16.54 -21.53
N ILE A 706 13.17 15.66 -20.51
CA ILE A 706 13.70 14.29 -20.58
C ILE A 706 12.92 13.44 -21.60
N MET A 707 11.58 13.49 -21.57
CA MET A 707 10.73 12.73 -22.48
C MET A 707 10.88 13.21 -23.92
N GLU A 708 10.88 14.51 -24.14
CA GLU A 708 11.06 15.13 -25.46
C GLU A 708 12.42 14.76 -26.06
N THR A 709 13.50 14.81 -25.25
CA THR A 709 14.82 14.36 -25.70
C THR A 709 14.85 12.87 -26.08
N SER A 710 14.16 12.02 -25.30
CA SER A 710 14.05 10.58 -25.58
C SER A 710 13.27 10.32 -26.88
N GLU A 711 12.13 10.99 -27.06
CA GLU A 711 11.26 10.84 -28.22
C GLU A 711 11.92 11.33 -29.51
N ILE A 712 12.57 12.51 -29.48
CA ILE A 712 13.30 13.05 -30.63
C ILE A 712 14.42 12.09 -31.05
N ARG A 713 15.22 11.57 -30.11
CA ARG A 713 16.30 10.62 -30.42
C ARG A 713 15.77 9.30 -30.96
N LYS A 714 14.66 8.78 -30.43
CA LYS A 714 14.00 7.58 -30.96
C LYS A 714 13.50 7.79 -32.38
N ALA A 715 12.85 8.92 -32.64
CA ALA A 715 12.36 9.26 -33.98
C ALA A 715 13.52 9.38 -34.97
N VAL A 716 14.57 10.13 -34.64
CA VAL A 716 15.77 10.27 -35.48
C VAL A 716 16.46 8.92 -35.72
N SER A 717 16.62 8.10 -34.68
CA SER A 717 17.25 6.77 -34.81
C SER A 717 16.41 5.83 -35.67
N LYS A 718 15.07 5.92 -35.61
CA LYS A 718 14.16 5.11 -36.43
C LYS A 718 14.20 5.56 -37.89
N GLU A 719 14.15 6.86 -38.15
CA GLU A 719 14.26 7.41 -39.50
C GLU A 719 15.63 7.11 -40.12
N SER A 720 16.72 7.27 -39.38
CA SER A 720 18.07 6.93 -39.87
C SER A 720 18.21 5.44 -40.20
N ALA A 721 17.55 4.56 -39.44
CA ALA A 721 17.53 3.14 -39.74
C ALA A 721 16.72 2.82 -41.01
N ILE A 722 15.57 3.49 -41.20
CA ILE A 722 14.75 3.36 -42.42
C ILE A 722 15.51 3.91 -43.63
N GLU A 723 16.12 5.09 -43.52
CA GLU A 723 16.92 5.69 -44.59
C GLU A 723 18.10 4.78 -44.98
N HIS A 724 18.82 4.23 -44.00
CA HIS A 724 19.88 3.25 -44.26
C HIS A 724 19.35 2.01 -44.99
N SER A 725 18.17 1.49 -44.60
CA SER A 725 17.51 0.36 -45.26
C SER A 725 17.13 0.67 -46.72
N VAL A 726 16.66 1.89 -46.98
CA VAL A 726 16.30 2.37 -48.33
C VAL A 726 17.53 2.54 -49.21
N VAL A 727 18.62 3.12 -48.68
CA VAL A 727 19.86 3.39 -49.44
C VAL A 727 20.66 2.11 -49.71
N ASN A 728 20.80 1.23 -48.71
CA ASN A 728 21.70 0.08 -48.76
C ASN A 728 20.97 -1.25 -49.05
N GLY A 729 19.63 -1.25 -49.08
CA GLY A 729 18.81 -2.44 -49.28
C GLY A 729 18.75 -3.39 -48.08
N ALA A 730 17.75 -4.26 -48.06
CA ALA A 730 17.48 -5.18 -46.97
C ALA A 730 18.60 -6.23 -46.73
N ASP A 731 19.37 -6.56 -47.78
CA ASP A 731 20.48 -7.52 -47.67
C ASP A 731 21.61 -7.01 -46.77
N SER A 732 21.81 -5.69 -46.71
CA SER A 732 22.81 -5.06 -45.83
C SER A 732 22.46 -5.27 -44.35
N GLU A 733 21.18 -5.30 -43.98
CA GLU A 733 20.74 -5.51 -42.59
C GLU A 733 20.99 -6.93 -42.09
N VAL A 734 20.91 -7.92 -42.98
CA VAL A 734 21.12 -9.33 -42.63
C VAL A 734 22.54 -9.56 -42.09
N LEU A 735 23.53 -8.81 -42.60
CA LEU A 735 24.91 -8.86 -42.14
C LEU A 735 25.09 -8.36 -40.69
N PHE A 736 24.26 -7.41 -40.24
CA PHE A 736 24.31 -6.87 -38.88
C PHE A 736 23.50 -7.69 -37.86
N LYS A 737 22.60 -8.58 -38.32
CA LYS A 737 21.84 -9.48 -37.44
C LYS A 737 22.76 -10.58 -36.91
N LYS A 738 23.12 -10.49 -35.63
CA LYS A 738 23.80 -11.58 -34.93
C LYS A 738 22.88 -12.79 -34.84
N LYS A 739 23.35 -13.97 -35.24
CA LYS A 739 22.64 -15.23 -35.02
C LYS A 739 22.74 -15.60 -33.54
N THR A 740 21.64 -15.45 -32.81
CA THR A 740 21.53 -15.94 -31.43
C THR A 740 21.27 -17.44 -31.44
N VAL A 741 21.98 -18.19 -30.59
CA VAL A 741 21.74 -19.63 -30.43
C VAL A 741 20.83 -19.81 -29.22
N ASP A 742 19.62 -20.26 -29.44
CA ASP A 742 18.69 -20.55 -28.35
C ASP A 742 19.12 -21.83 -27.62
N PRO A 743 19.17 -21.81 -26.27
CA PRO A 743 19.54 -22.99 -25.51
C PRO A 743 18.47 -24.08 -25.71
N ARG A 744 18.92 -25.29 -26.05
CA ARG A 744 18.09 -26.50 -26.03
C ARG A 744 18.37 -27.30 -24.77
N ALA A 745 17.36 -27.99 -24.25
CA ALA A 745 17.56 -28.92 -23.16
C ALA A 745 18.54 -30.04 -23.60
N ASN A 746 19.65 -30.16 -22.88
CA ASN A 746 20.62 -31.24 -23.05
C ASN A 746 20.57 -32.12 -21.80
N ILE A 747 19.55 -32.97 -21.72
CA ILE A 747 19.34 -33.88 -20.59
C ILE A 747 20.46 -34.91 -20.62
N LYS A 748 21.33 -34.87 -19.61
CA LYS A 748 22.44 -35.82 -19.44
C LYS A 748 22.09 -36.82 -18.35
N PHE A 749 22.77 -37.97 -18.37
CA PHE A 749 22.82 -38.84 -17.21
C PHE A 749 23.97 -38.36 -16.32
N ASP A 750 23.65 -37.80 -15.16
CA ASP A 750 24.64 -37.24 -14.23
C ASP A 750 25.35 -38.37 -13.45
N PHE A 751 26.20 -39.13 -14.14
CA PHE A 751 27.15 -40.03 -13.47
C PHE A 751 28.10 -39.21 -12.58
N PRO A 752 28.51 -39.72 -11.40
CA PRO A 752 29.55 -39.08 -10.61
C PRO A 752 30.83 -38.88 -11.41
N ASN A 753 31.42 -37.69 -11.33
CA ASN A 753 32.72 -37.44 -11.95
C ASN A 753 33.78 -38.34 -11.31
N LEU A 754 34.55 -39.05 -12.14
CA LEU A 754 35.64 -39.91 -11.67
C LEU A 754 36.81 -39.03 -11.19
N PRO A 755 37.20 -39.09 -9.90
CA PRO A 755 38.31 -38.31 -9.38
C PRO A 755 39.65 -38.75 -9.98
N ASP A 756 40.57 -37.81 -10.19
CA ASP A 756 41.91 -38.14 -10.68
C ASP A 756 42.76 -38.73 -9.54
N TRP A 757 43.38 -39.89 -9.82
CA TRP A 757 44.13 -40.65 -8.81
C TRP A 757 45.28 -39.86 -8.19
N LYS A 758 46.04 -39.13 -9.01
CA LYS A 758 47.27 -38.46 -8.56
C LYS A 758 46.98 -37.19 -7.76
N THR A 759 45.98 -36.43 -8.18
CA THR A 759 45.69 -35.10 -7.61
C THR A 759 44.63 -35.14 -6.51
N GLU A 760 43.65 -36.04 -6.60
CA GLU A 760 42.51 -36.06 -5.67
C GLU A 760 42.55 -37.26 -4.71
N ILE A 761 42.99 -38.44 -5.15
CA ILE A 761 42.93 -39.65 -4.31
C ILE A 761 44.20 -39.85 -3.47
N ALA A 762 45.39 -39.77 -4.08
CA ALA A 762 46.66 -40.02 -3.40
C ALA A 762 46.88 -39.14 -2.13
N PRO A 763 46.49 -37.85 -2.10
CA PRO A 763 46.65 -37.01 -0.90
C PRO A 763 45.72 -37.41 0.26
N ILE A 764 44.55 -37.99 -0.02
CA ILE A 764 43.57 -38.38 1.01
C ILE A 764 44.01 -39.65 1.73
N THR A 765 44.75 -40.53 1.05
CA THR A 765 45.28 -41.79 1.63
C THR A 765 46.52 -41.62 2.51
N ILE A 766 47.16 -40.44 2.49
CA ILE A 766 48.44 -40.18 3.18
C ILE A 766 48.25 -39.27 4.42
N SER A 767 47.10 -38.60 4.57
CA SER A 767 46.67 -37.89 5.80
C SER A 767 45.92 -38.81 6.74
#